data_AF-A0A6L7VZY6-F1
#
_entry.id   AF-A0A6L7VZY6-F1
#
_cell.length_a   1.000
_cell.length_b   1.000
_cell.length_c   1.000
_cell.angle_alpha   90.00
_cell.angle_beta   90.00
_cell.angle_gamma   90.00
#
_symmetry.space_group_name_H-M   'P 1'
#
loop_
_entity.id
_entity.type
_entity.pdbx_description
1 polymer ?
#
loop_
_entity_poly.entity_id
_entity_poly.type
_entity_poly.pdbx_seq_one_letter_code
_entity_poly.pdbx_strand_id
1 'polypeptide(L)'
;MCNDKRKIRSICERIFIACAFAMICVPVWADRLQESFDARADSLAAVIVAERAGPDSAAVYRALPREEKAQFLIDFWQRHNPVVLEFYYGYHSGRRYLTVSDAFFERGRLIPQRYKTRATPPDPALLDNAVALFERMLQDDANDRLALCALGYCLLEQHKGVEAERIFVRVLEKDRRFLIARHGRALACLIQKKQVRRALDLFQDTVSLDSKYEAAYYNLAMCHLAMRSVDMDHHFSNVVKRFPQHRDAYFKLGVFYESLYYFEKAVKALSKQVAVNPAHSVARGRLARVAMELKYLKQELHTTTELRDLAQKDPERYLPLLGAQYLESGAYEQAEASFSQFLSIIPQNERLLYEDVTLLLSATEFETFRMIRGDEKRAFTNLFWRKIDPTPTTPVNERRLEHYRRVNYAIQNFSEGRIPFDARGDVYIRFGHPDHRSWSDHLVFETNPKVIRIKNRLMDLAGRALHEIAPTTSLQVESSLGASTVMKVTPEVRGLPIFPLPHQGALFRDGASLNYKWESWIYAHIGEGIEVTFLDALGNFDFQFPQPPVDSPNRLLWLHLAPETVVARVVNRTPSVYRYPYPGDPMPLLMSVADFKGNERDTRLDAFIGIPWTALKTQKRGTQIEASVKRMWVLYDAQGIEIARDSLNTRATQREAVDDPGVLWVDQVTTEVKPGHYLMAVRVTDPASGKLQIHRQLVDVEAYIAPTLMVSDLVVAGKIATMEARAEGKFIRDDLEVFPLPSHTFAPEQPVYLYYEVYNLFRDDTGQTHYRVDYAVRGSKNAGARLLKGIGTLLGISEKQEGVQVSYEHRGNTETEPVYVALNVAAKPGQKLTIGVTVTDLNRPGIPTATKDVWVEIGK
;
A
#
# COMPACT_ATOMS: atom_id res chain seq x y z
N MET A 1 -33.71 8.50 -69.15
CA MET A 1 -32.51 8.94 -69.90
C MET A 1 -31.42 9.28 -68.89
N CYS A 2 -30.20 8.78 -69.15
CA CYS A 2 -28.91 9.09 -68.54
C CYS A 2 -28.71 8.93 -67.01
N ASN A 3 -28.06 7.82 -66.66
CA ASN A 3 -26.92 7.68 -65.76
C ASN A 3 -26.85 8.58 -64.51
N ASP A 4 -27.01 7.96 -63.34
CA ASP A 4 -26.09 8.29 -62.25
C ASP A 4 -25.76 7.09 -61.33
N LYS A 5 -25.25 6.01 -61.93
CA LYS A 5 -24.55 4.94 -61.20
C LYS A 5 -23.27 5.45 -60.49
N ARG A 6 -22.80 6.68 -60.80
CA ARG A 6 -21.65 7.32 -60.13
C ARG A 6 -22.04 8.06 -58.85
N LYS A 7 -23.21 8.69 -58.74
CA LYS A 7 -23.69 9.26 -57.47
C LYS A 7 -23.98 8.20 -56.41
N ILE A 8 -24.57 7.06 -56.78
CA ILE A 8 -24.80 5.95 -55.84
C ILE A 8 -23.46 5.36 -55.38
N ARG A 9 -22.50 5.18 -56.31
CA ARG A 9 -21.15 4.70 -55.98
C ARG A 9 -20.33 5.70 -55.16
N SER A 10 -20.50 7.01 -55.38
CA SER A 10 -19.86 8.07 -54.61
C SER A 10 -20.46 8.25 -53.20
N ILE A 11 -21.74 7.95 -53.00
CA ILE A 11 -22.36 7.92 -51.67
C ILE A 11 -21.90 6.67 -50.92
N CYS A 12 -21.88 5.50 -51.58
CA CYS A 12 -21.31 4.28 -51.03
C CYS A 12 -19.80 4.40 -50.73
N GLU A 13 -18.99 5.06 -51.57
CA GLU A 13 -17.55 5.26 -51.34
C GLU A 13 -17.26 6.31 -50.24
N ARG A 14 -18.10 7.35 -50.08
CA ARG A 14 -18.01 8.27 -48.94
C ARG A 14 -18.44 7.62 -47.62
N ILE A 15 -19.39 6.67 -47.68
CA ILE A 15 -19.74 5.81 -46.54
C ILE A 15 -18.61 4.80 -46.25
N PHE A 16 -17.93 4.28 -47.28
CA PHE A 16 -16.83 3.31 -47.13
C PHE A 16 -15.55 3.96 -46.57
N ILE A 17 -15.23 5.19 -46.96
CA ILE A 17 -14.03 5.91 -46.48
C ILE A 17 -14.23 6.48 -45.07
N ALA A 18 -15.46 6.82 -44.67
CA ALA A 18 -15.78 7.16 -43.28
C ALA A 18 -15.77 5.93 -42.33
N CYS A 19 -15.97 4.72 -42.85
CA CYS A 19 -15.90 3.47 -42.07
C CYS A 19 -14.46 2.96 -41.84
N ALA A 20 -13.45 3.49 -42.51
CA ALA A 20 -12.07 3.01 -42.40
C ALA A 20 -11.38 3.36 -41.06
N PHE A 21 -11.97 4.23 -40.22
CA PHE A 21 -11.46 4.57 -38.88
C PHE A 21 -12.26 3.95 -37.71
N ALA A 22 -13.28 3.12 -38.00
CA ALA A 22 -14.15 2.51 -36.98
C ALA A 22 -14.25 0.97 -37.13
N MET A 23 -13.18 0.29 -37.54
CA MET A 23 -13.09 -1.18 -37.44
C MET A 23 -12.80 -1.61 -35.98
N ILE A 24 -13.80 -1.45 -35.12
CA ILE A 24 -13.92 -2.20 -33.88
C ILE A 24 -15.10 -3.15 -34.07
N CYS A 25 -14.78 -4.44 -34.30
CA CYS A 25 -15.66 -5.60 -34.21
C CYS A 25 -17.13 -5.41 -34.68
N VAL A 26 -17.38 -5.45 -35.98
CA VAL A 26 -18.71 -5.89 -36.46
C VAL A 26 -18.86 -7.36 -36.07
N PRO A 27 -19.91 -7.77 -35.33
CA PRO A 27 -20.08 -9.17 -34.97
C PRO A 27 -20.33 -10.04 -36.20
N VAL A 28 -19.76 -11.25 -36.20
CA VAL A 28 -19.85 -12.30 -37.24
C VAL A 28 -21.26 -12.92 -37.33
N TRP A 29 -22.31 -12.23 -36.88
CA TRP A 29 -23.68 -12.79 -36.73
C TRP A 29 -24.66 -12.34 -37.80
N ALA A 30 -24.23 -11.58 -38.81
CA ALA A 30 -25.08 -11.03 -39.86
C ALA A 30 -25.54 -12.11 -40.86
N ASP A 31 -26.21 -13.16 -40.38
CA ASP A 31 -26.82 -14.20 -41.21
C ASP A 31 -28.34 -14.17 -41.03
N ARG A 32 -28.96 -13.36 -41.91
CA ARG A 32 -30.37 -13.36 -42.33
C ARG A 32 -31.39 -12.78 -41.35
N LEU A 33 -32.26 -11.92 -41.89
CA LEU A 33 -33.57 -11.61 -41.30
C LEU A 33 -34.34 -12.93 -41.09
N GLN A 34 -34.46 -13.34 -39.83
CA GLN A 34 -35.10 -14.58 -39.42
C GLN A 34 -36.55 -14.67 -39.92
N GLU A 35 -37.11 -15.88 -39.93
CA GLU A 35 -38.52 -16.11 -40.31
C GLU A 35 -39.51 -15.31 -39.45
N SER A 36 -39.11 -14.94 -38.22
CA SER A 36 -39.89 -14.07 -37.32
C SER A 36 -40.04 -12.63 -37.82
N PHE A 37 -39.24 -12.20 -38.81
CA PHE A 37 -39.39 -10.91 -39.46
C PHE A 37 -40.25 -11.06 -40.72
N ASP A 38 -41.55 -10.89 -40.53
CA ASP A 38 -42.57 -11.07 -41.57
C ASP A 38 -42.81 -9.79 -42.39
N ALA A 39 -43.72 -9.85 -43.36
CA ALA A 39 -44.05 -8.71 -44.22
C ALA A 39 -44.59 -7.50 -43.44
N ARG A 40 -45.22 -7.74 -42.28
CA ARG A 40 -45.73 -6.68 -41.41
C ARG A 40 -44.59 -5.98 -40.69
N ALA A 41 -43.66 -6.74 -40.09
CA ALA A 41 -42.46 -6.21 -39.46
C ALA A 41 -41.58 -5.43 -40.47
N ASP A 42 -41.46 -5.93 -41.70
CA ASP A 42 -40.76 -5.24 -42.79
C ASP A 42 -41.44 -3.92 -43.20
N SER A 43 -42.77 -3.93 -43.31
CA SER A 43 -43.55 -2.72 -43.62
C SER A 43 -43.42 -1.68 -42.50
N LEU A 44 -43.52 -2.12 -41.25
CA LEU A 44 -43.36 -1.28 -40.06
C LEU A 44 -41.95 -0.70 -39.97
N ALA A 45 -40.91 -1.49 -40.24
CA ALA A 45 -39.54 -1.01 -40.30
C ALA A 45 -39.38 0.09 -41.36
N ALA A 46 -39.99 -0.06 -42.53
CA ALA A 46 -39.96 0.98 -43.56
C ALA A 46 -40.67 2.29 -43.11
N VAL A 47 -41.76 2.19 -42.34
CA VAL A 47 -42.45 3.35 -41.74
C VAL A 47 -41.55 4.04 -40.72
N ILE A 48 -40.96 3.28 -39.79
CA ILE A 48 -40.10 3.83 -38.74
C ILE A 48 -38.84 4.48 -39.35
N VAL A 49 -38.26 3.88 -40.38
CA VAL A 49 -37.13 4.47 -41.12
C VAL A 49 -37.55 5.78 -41.80
N ALA A 50 -38.76 5.85 -42.37
CA ALA A 50 -39.26 7.07 -43.00
C ALA A 50 -39.41 8.22 -41.99
N GLU A 51 -39.89 7.91 -40.79
CA GLU A 51 -40.11 8.90 -39.74
C GLU A 51 -38.81 9.40 -39.11
N ARG A 52 -37.82 8.51 -38.96
CA ARG A 52 -36.56 8.81 -38.29
C ARG A 52 -35.50 9.38 -39.24
N ALA A 53 -35.52 9.01 -40.52
CA ALA A 53 -34.50 9.37 -41.50
C ALA A 53 -35.04 9.81 -42.87
N GLY A 54 -36.35 10.07 -42.97
CA GLY A 54 -36.98 10.63 -44.16
C GLY A 54 -37.40 9.59 -45.21
N PRO A 55 -38.25 10.01 -46.16
CA PRO A 55 -38.86 9.12 -47.15
C PRO A 55 -37.83 8.48 -48.10
N ASP A 56 -36.73 9.17 -48.38
CA ASP A 56 -35.67 8.67 -49.26
C ASP A 56 -34.94 7.45 -48.64
N SER A 57 -34.64 7.52 -47.34
CA SER A 57 -34.04 6.40 -46.59
C SER A 57 -34.97 5.19 -46.57
N ALA A 58 -36.28 5.42 -46.41
CA ALA A 58 -37.27 4.36 -46.47
C ALA A 58 -37.43 3.76 -47.88
N ALA A 59 -37.31 4.57 -48.93
CA ALA A 59 -37.31 4.10 -50.31
C ALA A 59 -36.10 3.20 -50.60
N VAL A 60 -34.91 3.59 -50.11
CA VAL A 60 -33.71 2.76 -50.18
C VAL A 60 -33.94 1.43 -49.45
N TYR A 61 -34.39 1.48 -48.18
CA TYR A 61 -34.66 0.27 -47.40
C TYR A 61 -35.64 -0.70 -48.12
N ARG A 62 -36.75 -0.18 -48.68
CA ARG A 62 -37.74 -1.00 -49.39
C ARG A 62 -37.16 -1.70 -50.62
N ALA A 63 -36.21 -1.06 -51.31
CA ALA A 63 -35.58 -1.59 -52.52
C ALA A 63 -34.49 -2.65 -52.23
N LEU A 64 -34.01 -2.74 -50.98
CA LEU A 64 -32.98 -3.70 -50.61
C LEU A 64 -33.50 -5.15 -50.62
N PRO A 65 -32.68 -6.13 -51.06
CA PRO A 65 -32.98 -7.53 -50.86
C PRO A 65 -33.00 -7.87 -49.36
N ARG A 66 -33.76 -8.91 -48.98
CA ARG A 66 -33.95 -9.33 -47.57
C ARG A 66 -32.62 -9.54 -46.81
N GLU A 67 -31.58 -10.01 -47.50
CA GLU A 67 -30.26 -10.24 -46.92
C GLU A 67 -29.55 -8.91 -46.54
N GLU A 68 -29.70 -7.87 -47.37
CA GLU A 68 -29.12 -6.55 -47.13
C GLU A 68 -29.94 -5.71 -46.14
N LYS A 69 -31.26 -5.96 -46.05
CA LYS A 69 -32.14 -5.29 -45.07
C LYS A 69 -31.72 -5.55 -43.62
N ALA A 70 -31.20 -6.75 -43.30
CA ALA A 70 -30.68 -7.06 -41.97
C ALA A 70 -29.53 -6.12 -41.60
N GLN A 71 -28.54 -6.01 -42.48
CA GLN A 71 -27.37 -5.17 -42.26
C GLN A 71 -27.75 -3.69 -42.23
N PHE A 72 -28.67 -3.26 -43.11
CA PHE A 72 -29.20 -1.90 -43.07
C PHE A 72 -29.79 -1.57 -41.70
N LEU A 73 -30.65 -2.43 -41.14
CA LEU A 73 -31.28 -2.18 -39.85
C LEU A 73 -30.27 -2.19 -38.70
N ILE A 74 -29.24 -3.05 -38.76
CA ILE A 74 -28.12 -3.04 -37.80
C ILE A 74 -27.43 -1.68 -37.84
N ASP A 75 -26.96 -1.25 -39.01
CA ASP A 75 -26.20 -0.01 -39.16
C ASP A 75 -27.06 1.23 -38.84
N PHE A 76 -28.33 1.18 -39.24
CA PHE A 76 -29.30 2.23 -38.97
C PHE A 76 -29.50 2.41 -37.47
N TRP A 77 -29.88 1.36 -36.75
CA TRP A 77 -30.19 1.47 -35.33
C TRP A 77 -28.93 1.64 -34.47
N GLN A 78 -27.77 1.12 -34.88
CA GLN A 78 -26.51 1.41 -34.20
C GLN A 78 -26.22 2.92 -34.13
N ARG A 79 -26.61 3.69 -35.15
CA ARG A 79 -26.43 5.16 -35.21
C ARG A 79 -27.56 5.95 -34.56
N HIS A 80 -28.80 5.47 -34.66
CA HIS A 80 -29.97 6.22 -34.20
C HIS A 80 -30.40 5.87 -32.79
N ASN A 81 -30.43 4.57 -32.45
CA ASN A 81 -30.77 4.10 -31.11
C ASN A 81 -30.25 2.65 -30.90
N PRO A 82 -29.06 2.46 -30.29
CA PRO A 82 -28.49 1.14 -30.05
C PRO A 82 -29.32 0.26 -29.12
N VAL A 83 -30.19 0.82 -28.27
CA VAL A 83 -31.11 0.04 -27.41
C VAL A 83 -32.18 -0.66 -28.26
N VAL A 84 -32.69 0.01 -29.29
CA VAL A 84 -33.66 -0.57 -30.25
C VAL A 84 -33.02 -1.69 -31.07
N LEU A 85 -31.75 -1.50 -31.46
CA LEU A 85 -30.98 -2.58 -32.06
C LEU A 85 -30.84 -3.75 -31.10
N GLU A 86 -30.43 -3.51 -29.86
CA GLU A 86 -30.13 -4.56 -28.89
C GLU A 86 -31.35 -5.41 -28.53
N PHE A 87 -32.49 -4.78 -28.24
CA PHE A 87 -33.65 -5.49 -27.69
C PHE A 87 -34.69 -5.94 -28.73
N TYR A 88 -34.68 -5.41 -29.96
CA TYR A 88 -35.67 -5.78 -30.98
C TYR A 88 -35.02 -6.28 -32.28
N TYR A 89 -34.32 -5.42 -33.01
CA TYR A 89 -33.81 -5.80 -34.34
C TYR A 89 -32.66 -6.82 -34.30
N GLY A 90 -31.90 -6.83 -33.21
CA GLY A 90 -30.84 -7.81 -32.95
C GLY A 90 -31.39 -9.24 -32.94
N TYR A 91 -32.60 -9.43 -32.41
CA TYR A 91 -33.27 -10.74 -32.44
C TYR A 91 -33.54 -11.20 -33.87
N HIS A 92 -34.08 -10.31 -34.69
CA HIS A 92 -34.37 -10.58 -36.10
C HIS A 92 -33.10 -10.77 -36.95
N SER A 93 -31.97 -10.21 -36.51
CA SER A 93 -30.67 -10.38 -37.16
C SER A 93 -29.82 -11.52 -36.57
N GLY A 94 -30.42 -12.43 -35.79
CA GLY A 94 -29.76 -13.66 -35.32
C GLY A 94 -29.36 -13.71 -33.84
N ARG A 95 -29.44 -12.59 -33.10
CA ARG A 95 -29.21 -12.54 -31.65
C ARG A 95 -30.43 -13.07 -30.90
N ARG A 96 -30.64 -14.39 -30.95
CA ARG A 96 -31.84 -15.10 -30.45
C ARG A 96 -32.09 -15.00 -28.93
N TYR A 97 -31.20 -14.32 -28.20
CA TYR A 97 -31.19 -14.23 -26.75
C TYR A 97 -30.91 -12.80 -26.32
N LEU A 98 -31.75 -12.25 -25.45
CA LEU A 98 -31.58 -10.91 -24.88
C LEU A 98 -30.95 -10.98 -23.49
N THR A 99 -30.21 -9.93 -23.12
CA THR A 99 -29.62 -9.74 -21.78
C THR A 99 -29.63 -8.26 -21.42
N VAL A 100 -29.55 -7.96 -20.14
CA VAL A 100 -29.36 -6.61 -19.60
C VAL A 100 -27.87 -6.23 -19.53
N SER A 101 -27.60 -4.94 -19.39
CA SER A 101 -26.29 -4.34 -19.20
C SER A 101 -25.66 -4.77 -17.87
N ASP A 102 -24.33 -4.67 -17.73
CA ASP A 102 -23.67 -4.91 -16.44
C ASP A 102 -24.12 -3.91 -15.36
N ALA A 103 -24.47 -2.68 -15.75
CA ALA A 103 -24.93 -1.63 -14.85
C ALA A 103 -26.21 -2.04 -14.10
N PHE A 104 -27.08 -2.86 -14.73
CA PHE A 104 -28.24 -3.46 -14.10
C PHE A 104 -27.86 -4.24 -12.83
N PHE A 105 -26.79 -5.03 -12.87
CA PHE A 105 -26.37 -5.81 -11.71
C PHE A 105 -25.66 -4.98 -10.63
N GLU A 106 -25.05 -3.87 -11.03
CA GLU A 106 -24.25 -3.03 -10.15
C GLU A 106 -25.09 -2.05 -9.30
N ARG A 107 -26.36 -1.79 -9.68
CA ARG A 107 -27.23 -0.88 -8.94
C ARG A 107 -27.65 -1.47 -7.59
N GLY A 108 -27.58 -0.64 -6.55
CA GLY A 108 -27.92 -1.05 -5.19
C GLY A 108 -26.93 -2.08 -4.62
N ARG A 109 -27.46 -3.04 -3.85
CA ARG A 109 -26.69 -4.07 -3.13
C ARG A 109 -26.86 -5.47 -3.74
N LEU A 110 -27.21 -5.56 -5.03
CA LEU A 110 -27.49 -6.85 -5.67
C LEU A 110 -26.24 -7.75 -5.74
N ILE A 111 -25.09 -7.19 -6.11
CA ILE A 111 -23.80 -7.88 -6.07
C ILE A 111 -22.82 -7.15 -5.13
N PRO A 112 -21.86 -7.87 -4.50
CA PRO A 112 -20.84 -7.27 -3.65
C PRO A 112 -19.97 -6.26 -4.40
N GLN A 113 -19.45 -5.25 -3.70
CA GLN A 113 -18.72 -4.12 -4.32
C GLN A 113 -17.52 -4.58 -5.15
N ARG A 114 -16.81 -5.61 -4.68
CA ARG A 114 -15.67 -6.20 -5.39
C ARG A 114 -15.99 -6.78 -6.77
N TYR A 115 -17.24 -7.09 -7.10
CA TYR A 115 -17.62 -7.61 -8.43
C TYR A 115 -18.07 -6.52 -9.41
N LYS A 116 -18.24 -5.28 -8.93
CA LYS A 116 -18.67 -4.15 -9.76
C LYS A 116 -17.50 -3.64 -10.60
N THR A 117 -17.80 -3.29 -11.84
CA THR A 117 -16.87 -2.75 -12.83
C THR A 117 -16.97 -1.24 -13.00
N ARG A 118 -18.00 -0.60 -12.42
CA ARG A 118 -18.47 0.77 -12.73
C ARG A 118 -19.00 0.86 -14.16
N ALA A 119 -19.80 -0.13 -14.55
CA ALA A 119 -20.40 -0.16 -15.89
C ALA A 119 -21.30 1.06 -16.11
N THR A 120 -21.18 1.68 -17.28
CA THR A 120 -22.05 2.81 -17.67
C THR A 120 -23.43 2.27 -18.02
N PRO A 121 -24.51 2.77 -17.38
CA PRO A 121 -25.87 2.40 -17.78
C PRO A 121 -26.17 2.92 -19.20
N PRO A 122 -27.14 2.31 -19.91
CA PRO A 122 -27.63 2.87 -21.17
C PRO A 122 -28.05 4.33 -21.02
N ASP A 123 -27.82 5.15 -22.05
CA ASP A 123 -28.23 6.55 -22.07
C ASP A 123 -29.75 6.65 -21.77
N PRO A 124 -30.17 7.37 -20.71
CA PRO A 124 -31.58 7.48 -20.33
C PRO A 124 -32.47 8.01 -21.47
N ALA A 125 -31.98 8.95 -22.28
CA ALA A 125 -32.76 9.50 -23.39
C ALA A 125 -32.93 8.49 -24.52
N LEU A 126 -31.90 7.69 -24.83
CA LEU A 126 -32.02 6.61 -25.81
C LEU A 126 -32.96 5.51 -25.30
N LEU A 127 -32.90 5.19 -24.00
CA LEU A 127 -33.76 4.22 -23.36
C LEU A 127 -35.23 4.66 -23.37
N ASP A 128 -35.52 5.90 -23.00
CA ASP A 128 -36.88 6.46 -23.04
C ASP A 128 -37.43 6.54 -24.47
N ASN A 129 -36.58 6.91 -25.44
CA ASN A 129 -36.94 6.89 -26.86
C ASN A 129 -37.26 5.48 -27.37
N ALA A 130 -36.55 4.45 -26.88
CA ALA A 130 -36.81 3.05 -27.22
C ALA A 130 -38.14 2.58 -26.60
N VAL A 131 -38.40 2.93 -25.33
CA VAL A 131 -39.68 2.66 -24.65
C VAL A 131 -40.85 3.24 -25.45
N ALA A 132 -40.79 4.54 -25.79
CA ALA A 132 -41.86 5.20 -26.55
C ALA A 132 -42.08 4.56 -27.93
N LEU A 133 -41.00 4.12 -28.60
CA LEU A 133 -41.10 3.40 -29.85
C LEU A 133 -41.81 2.05 -29.68
N PHE A 134 -41.41 1.25 -28.68
CA PHE A 134 -42.04 -0.06 -28.45
C PHE A 134 -43.49 0.07 -28.00
N GLU A 135 -43.84 1.06 -27.18
CA GLU A 135 -45.22 1.36 -26.82
C GLU A 135 -46.06 1.71 -28.05
N ARG A 136 -45.50 2.49 -28.98
CA ARG A 136 -46.15 2.80 -30.25
C ARG A 136 -46.33 1.56 -31.13
N MET A 137 -45.31 0.72 -31.26
CA MET A 137 -45.42 -0.55 -32.02
C MET A 137 -46.52 -1.44 -31.43
N LEU A 138 -46.72 -1.39 -30.11
CA LEU A 138 -47.78 -2.10 -29.41
C LEU A 138 -49.19 -1.47 -29.57
N GLN A 139 -49.29 -0.23 -30.05
CA GLN A 139 -50.59 0.32 -30.49
C GLN A 139 -51.01 -0.32 -31.82
N ASP A 140 -50.07 -0.55 -32.72
CA ASP A 140 -50.30 -1.22 -34.01
C ASP A 140 -50.52 -2.73 -33.85
N ASP A 141 -49.73 -3.38 -32.99
CA ASP A 141 -49.92 -4.77 -32.55
C ASP A 141 -49.80 -4.93 -31.04
N ALA A 142 -50.92 -4.91 -30.34
CA ALA A 142 -50.93 -5.11 -28.88
C ALA A 142 -50.30 -6.44 -28.44
N ASN A 143 -50.13 -7.41 -29.34
CA ASN A 143 -49.69 -8.76 -29.03
C ASN A 143 -48.33 -9.13 -29.65
N ASP A 144 -47.58 -8.17 -30.20
CA ASP A 144 -46.20 -8.42 -30.62
C ASP A 144 -45.35 -8.82 -29.40
N ARG A 145 -45.06 -10.12 -29.32
CA ARG A 145 -44.30 -10.73 -28.22
C ARG A 145 -42.86 -10.18 -28.11
N LEU A 146 -42.24 -9.81 -29.23
CA LEU A 146 -40.89 -9.27 -29.23
C LEU A 146 -40.88 -7.81 -28.80
N ALA A 147 -41.85 -7.00 -29.26
CA ALA A 147 -41.99 -5.62 -28.80
C ALA A 147 -42.33 -5.56 -27.30
N LEU A 148 -43.19 -6.46 -26.81
CA LEU A 148 -43.45 -6.62 -25.37
C LEU A 148 -42.18 -7.00 -24.60
N CYS A 149 -41.41 -7.97 -25.07
CA CYS A 149 -40.14 -8.31 -24.44
C CYS A 149 -39.15 -7.15 -24.46
N ALA A 150 -38.98 -6.46 -25.59
CA ALA A 150 -38.08 -5.33 -25.72
C ALA A 150 -38.44 -4.20 -24.76
N LEU A 151 -39.73 -3.87 -24.63
CA LEU A 151 -40.24 -2.96 -23.62
C LEU A 151 -39.91 -3.44 -22.19
N GLY A 152 -40.12 -4.74 -21.91
CA GLY A 152 -39.77 -5.34 -20.62
C GLY A 152 -38.28 -5.21 -20.27
N TYR A 153 -37.37 -5.42 -21.21
CA TYR A 153 -35.92 -5.23 -20.99
C TYR A 153 -35.57 -3.76 -20.80
N CYS A 154 -36.19 -2.83 -21.54
CA CYS A 154 -36.02 -1.40 -21.26
C CYS A 154 -36.46 -1.03 -19.83
N LEU A 155 -37.59 -1.56 -19.37
CA LEU A 155 -38.07 -1.36 -17.99
C LEU A 155 -37.11 -1.95 -16.95
N LEU A 156 -36.44 -3.07 -17.25
CA LEU A 156 -35.39 -3.62 -16.39
C LEU A 156 -34.18 -2.69 -16.27
N GLU A 157 -33.71 -2.12 -17.38
CA GLU A 157 -32.63 -1.11 -17.38
C GLU A 157 -33.04 0.17 -16.62
N GLN A 158 -34.33 0.53 -16.66
CA GLN A 158 -34.90 1.61 -15.82
C GLN A 158 -35.09 1.20 -14.34
N HIS A 159 -34.81 -0.07 -13.98
CA HIS A 159 -35.06 -0.69 -12.67
C HIS A 159 -36.52 -0.73 -12.22
N LYS A 160 -37.46 -0.76 -13.16
CA LYS A 160 -38.90 -0.92 -12.93
C LYS A 160 -39.29 -2.40 -12.94
N GLY A 161 -38.76 -3.17 -11.99
CA GLY A 161 -38.89 -4.63 -11.95
C GLY A 161 -40.34 -5.15 -11.90
N VAL A 162 -41.23 -4.48 -11.16
CA VAL A 162 -42.64 -4.90 -11.05
C VAL A 162 -43.40 -4.71 -12.37
N GLU A 163 -43.15 -3.59 -13.06
CA GLU A 163 -43.76 -3.30 -14.37
C GLU A 163 -43.22 -4.26 -15.43
N ALA A 164 -41.91 -4.48 -15.45
CA ALA A 164 -41.27 -5.45 -16.34
C ALA A 164 -41.84 -6.87 -16.16
N GLU A 165 -42.00 -7.33 -14.91
CA GLU A 165 -42.58 -8.66 -14.63
C GLU A 165 -43.98 -8.82 -15.22
N ARG A 166 -44.85 -7.80 -15.09
CA ARG A 166 -46.20 -7.82 -15.66
C ARG A 166 -46.19 -7.97 -17.19
N ILE A 167 -45.29 -7.26 -17.87
CA ILE A 167 -45.13 -7.35 -19.33
C ILE A 167 -44.70 -8.77 -19.73
N PHE A 168 -43.71 -9.34 -19.05
CA PHE A 168 -43.26 -10.71 -19.36
C PHE A 168 -44.31 -11.77 -19.08
N VAL A 169 -45.11 -11.63 -18.01
CA VAL A 169 -46.23 -12.55 -17.71
C VAL A 169 -47.24 -12.53 -18.85
N ARG A 170 -47.60 -11.37 -19.39
CA ARG A 170 -48.54 -11.24 -20.53
C ARG A 170 -48.06 -11.99 -21.76
N VAL A 171 -46.75 -12.01 -22.04
CA VAL A 171 -46.18 -12.80 -23.14
C VAL A 171 -46.30 -14.30 -22.84
N LEU A 172 -45.97 -14.71 -21.61
CA LEU A 172 -45.96 -16.12 -21.19
C LEU A 172 -47.35 -16.75 -21.06
N GLU A 173 -48.40 -15.94 -20.86
CA GLU A 173 -49.80 -16.39 -20.92
C GLU A 173 -50.17 -16.92 -22.32
N LYS A 174 -49.62 -16.31 -23.36
CA LYS A 174 -49.86 -16.69 -24.77
C LYS A 174 -48.88 -17.72 -25.29
N ASP A 175 -47.61 -17.54 -24.98
CA ASP A 175 -46.53 -18.44 -25.37
C ASP A 175 -45.75 -18.87 -24.12
N ARG A 176 -46.24 -19.94 -23.49
CA ARG A 176 -45.61 -20.57 -22.34
C ARG A 176 -44.26 -21.20 -22.64
N ARG A 177 -43.66 -21.08 -23.82
CA ARG A 177 -42.27 -21.54 -24.09
C ARG A 177 -41.38 -20.41 -24.60
N PHE A 178 -41.85 -19.17 -24.60
CA PHE A 178 -41.06 -18.04 -25.04
C PHE A 178 -39.90 -17.72 -24.07
N LEU A 179 -38.71 -18.20 -24.41
CA LEU A 179 -37.52 -18.19 -23.53
C LEU A 179 -37.11 -16.77 -23.11
N ILE A 180 -37.18 -15.79 -24.02
CA ILE A 180 -36.80 -14.39 -23.76
C ILE A 180 -37.68 -13.78 -22.66
N ALA A 181 -38.98 -14.05 -22.68
CA ALA A 181 -39.90 -13.56 -21.66
C ALA A 181 -39.69 -14.25 -20.31
N ARG A 182 -39.39 -15.57 -20.29
CA ARG A 182 -39.03 -16.25 -19.03
C ARG A 182 -37.77 -15.67 -18.42
N HIS A 183 -36.73 -15.51 -19.23
CA HIS A 183 -35.46 -14.93 -18.80
C HIS A 183 -35.65 -13.50 -18.26
N GLY A 184 -36.40 -12.66 -18.99
CA GLY A 184 -36.72 -11.31 -18.56
C GLY A 184 -37.54 -11.28 -17.26
N ARG A 185 -38.49 -12.20 -17.09
CA ARG A 185 -39.25 -12.35 -15.84
C ARG A 185 -38.34 -12.76 -14.67
N ALA A 186 -37.39 -13.65 -14.90
CA ALA A 186 -36.42 -14.05 -13.88
C ALA A 186 -35.54 -12.86 -13.44
N LEU A 187 -35.05 -12.05 -14.39
CA LEU A 187 -34.35 -10.80 -14.10
C LEU A 187 -35.22 -9.79 -13.34
N ALA A 188 -36.50 -9.67 -13.70
CA ALA A 188 -37.46 -8.81 -13.01
C ALA A 188 -37.64 -9.22 -11.55
N CYS A 189 -37.70 -10.52 -11.26
CA CYS A 189 -37.74 -11.03 -9.88
C CYS A 189 -36.42 -10.81 -9.14
N LEU A 190 -35.27 -10.87 -9.82
CA LEU A 190 -33.94 -10.73 -9.20
C LEU A 190 -33.75 -9.36 -8.52
N ILE A 191 -34.24 -8.28 -9.14
CA ILE A 191 -34.13 -6.91 -8.60
C ILE A 191 -35.25 -6.55 -7.62
N GLN A 192 -36.27 -7.40 -7.47
CA GLN A 192 -37.34 -7.21 -6.50
C GLN A 192 -36.94 -7.73 -5.12
N LYS A 193 -37.33 -6.99 -4.06
CA LYS A 193 -37.00 -7.36 -2.68
C LYS A 193 -37.51 -8.77 -2.33
N LYS A 194 -36.64 -9.59 -1.73
CA LYS A 194 -36.92 -10.95 -1.24
C LYS A 194 -37.35 -11.96 -2.32
N GLN A 195 -37.13 -11.68 -3.60
CA GLN A 195 -37.53 -12.57 -4.70
C GLN A 195 -36.37 -13.32 -5.40
N VAL A 196 -35.15 -13.26 -4.86
CA VAL A 196 -33.96 -13.90 -5.46
C VAL A 196 -34.12 -15.43 -5.61
N ARG A 197 -34.76 -16.11 -4.65
CA ARG A 197 -35.07 -17.54 -4.76
C ARG A 197 -36.02 -17.84 -5.93
N ARG A 198 -37.06 -17.02 -6.10
CA ARG A 198 -37.99 -17.15 -7.24
C ARG A 198 -37.28 -16.88 -8.58
N ALA A 199 -36.34 -15.94 -8.61
CA ALA A 199 -35.50 -15.72 -9.77
C ALA A 199 -34.63 -16.96 -10.10
N LEU A 200 -34.04 -17.60 -9.07
CA LEU A 200 -33.27 -18.84 -9.21
C LEU A 200 -34.11 -19.93 -9.89
N ASP A 201 -35.31 -20.21 -9.38
CA ASP A 201 -36.20 -21.24 -9.94
C ASP A 201 -36.54 -20.95 -11.41
N LEU A 202 -36.86 -19.69 -11.73
CA LEU A 202 -37.17 -19.27 -13.10
C LEU A 202 -35.97 -19.39 -14.05
N PHE A 203 -34.74 -19.14 -13.57
CA PHE A 203 -33.53 -19.36 -14.38
C PHE A 203 -33.26 -20.86 -14.58
N GLN A 204 -33.46 -21.71 -13.57
CA GLN A 204 -33.35 -23.16 -13.71
C GLN A 204 -34.35 -23.71 -14.74
N ASP A 205 -35.60 -23.23 -14.70
CA ASP A 205 -36.62 -23.54 -15.70
C ASP A 205 -36.22 -23.07 -17.11
N THR A 206 -35.62 -21.88 -17.22
CA THR A 206 -35.20 -21.35 -18.52
C THR A 206 -34.06 -22.17 -19.12
N VAL A 207 -33.08 -22.54 -18.30
CA VAL A 207 -31.92 -23.37 -18.71
C VAL A 207 -32.35 -24.81 -19.04
N SER A 208 -33.35 -25.37 -18.35
CA SER A 208 -33.86 -26.71 -18.64
C SER A 208 -34.61 -26.78 -19.98
N LEU A 209 -35.28 -25.70 -20.38
CA LEU A 209 -35.92 -25.58 -21.69
C LEU A 209 -34.91 -25.39 -22.84
N ASP A 210 -33.81 -24.66 -22.59
CA ASP A 210 -32.74 -24.48 -23.57
C ASP A 210 -31.36 -24.36 -22.90
N SER A 211 -30.61 -25.46 -22.92
CA SER A 211 -29.25 -25.54 -22.38
C SER A 211 -28.19 -24.77 -23.18
N LYS A 212 -28.58 -24.12 -24.30
CA LYS A 212 -27.70 -23.26 -25.11
C LYS A 212 -27.92 -21.76 -24.83
N TYR A 213 -28.91 -21.38 -24.02
CA TYR A 213 -29.13 -19.99 -23.63
C TYR A 213 -28.06 -19.52 -22.64
N GLU A 214 -26.93 -19.03 -23.17
CA GLU A 214 -25.76 -18.58 -22.43
C GLU A 214 -26.09 -17.56 -21.33
N ALA A 215 -26.80 -16.49 -21.66
CA ALA A 215 -27.16 -15.45 -20.68
C ALA A 215 -28.04 -15.97 -19.54
N ALA A 216 -28.98 -16.90 -19.79
CA ALA A 216 -29.76 -17.53 -18.73
C ALA A 216 -28.89 -18.39 -17.81
N TYR A 217 -27.93 -19.12 -18.37
CA TYR A 217 -26.99 -19.95 -17.62
C TYR A 217 -26.03 -19.11 -16.76
N TYR A 218 -25.55 -18.00 -17.28
CA TYR A 218 -24.75 -17.03 -16.51
C TYR A 218 -25.58 -16.34 -15.43
N ASN A 219 -26.81 -15.92 -15.74
CA ASN A 219 -27.67 -15.24 -14.77
C ASN A 219 -28.14 -16.16 -13.64
N LEU A 220 -28.20 -17.48 -13.88
CA LEU A 220 -28.32 -18.47 -12.82
C LEU A 220 -27.14 -18.39 -11.83
N ALA A 221 -25.90 -18.32 -12.33
CA ALA A 221 -24.72 -18.11 -11.48
C ALA A 221 -24.73 -16.73 -10.79
N MET A 222 -25.24 -15.69 -11.46
CA MET A 222 -25.43 -14.37 -10.85
C MET A 222 -26.46 -14.38 -9.72
N CYS A 223 -27.51 -15.20 -9.79
CA CYS A 223 -28.41 -15.43 -8.65
C CYS A 223 -27.66 -16.00 -7.46
N HIS A 224 -26.78 -16.99 -7.67
CA HIS A 224 -25.93 -17.51 -6.60
C HIS A 224 -24.97 -16.45 -6.04
N LEU A 225 -24.45 -15.56 -6.89
CA LEU A 225 -23.64 -14.42 -6.46
C LEU A 225 -24.46 -13.41 -5.63
N ALA A 226 -25.68 -13.09 -6.04
CA ALA A 226 -26.59 -12.21 -5.31
C ALA A 226 -27.03 -12.83 -3.97
N MET A 227 -27.18 -14.16 -3.92
CA MET A 227 -27.42 -14.93 -2.69
C MET A 227 -26.14 -15.13 -1.86
N ARG A 228 -24.96 -14.75 -2.38
CA ARG A 228 -23.65 -14.94 -1.75
C ARG A 228 -23.39 -16.40 -1.35
N SER A 229 -23.70 -17.31 -2.27
CA SER A 229 -23.42 -18.75 -2.13
C SER A 229 -21.91 -19.01 -1.94
N VAL A 230 -21.57 -20.05 -1.19
CA VAL A 230 -20.19 -20.47 -0.94
C VAL A 230 -19.55 -21.18 -2.14
N ASP A 231 -20.36 -21.80 -3.01
CA ASP A 231 -19.90 -22.61 -4.15
C ASP A 231 -19.74 -21.77 -5.44
N MET A 232 -19.21 -20.55 -5.31
CA MET A 232 -19.14 -19.62 -6.43
C MET A 232 -18.20 -20.07 -7.54
N ASP A 233 -17.11 -20.76 -7.18
CA ASP A 233 -16.23 -21.38 -8.14
C ASP A 233 -16.97 -22.45 -8.97
N HIS A 234 -17.79 -23.29 -8.34
CA HIS A 234 -18.59 -24.31 -9.01
C HIS A 234 -19.54 -23.68 -10.03
N HIS A 235 -20.34 -22.69 -9.60
CA HIS A 235 -21.35 -22.07 -10.46
C HIS A 235 -20.74 -21.40 -11.69
N PHE A 236 -19.73 -20.54 -11.53
CA PHE A 236 -19.11 -19.88 -12.68
C PHE A 236 -18.19 -20.81 -13.48
N SER A 237 -17.56 -21.82 -12.87
CA SER A 237 -16.80 -22.84 -13.60
C SER A 237 -17.68 -23.62 -14.56
N ASN A 238 -18.93 -23.93 -14.16
CA ASN A 238 -19.88 -24.58 -15.06
C ASN A 238 -20.24 -23.69 -16.25
N VAL A 239 -20.37 -22.37 -16.05
CA VAL A 239 -20.61 -21.42 -17.16
C VAL A 239 -19.47 -21.51 -18.17
N VAL A 240 -18.21 -21.37 -17.74
CA VAL A 240 -17.06 -21.36 -18.66
C VAL A 240 -16.73 -22.74 -19.24
N LYS A 241 -17.13 -23.84 -18.58
CA LYS A 241 -17.04 -25.19 -19.16
C LYS A 241 -18.01 -25.35 -20.33
N ARG A 242 -19.22 -24.80 -20.21
CA ARG A 242 -20.26 -24.88 -21.25
C ARG A 242 -20.06 -23.85 -22.36
N PHE A 243 -19.61 -22.66 -21.98
CA PHE A 243 -19.38 -21.50 -22.85
C PHE A 243 -17.93 -21.01 -22.66
N PRO A 244 -16.94 -21.63 -23.33
CA PRO A 244 -15.52 -21.33 -23.13
C PRO A 244 -15.07 -19.93 -23.54
N GLN A 245 -15.94 -19.13 -24.16
CA GLN A 245 -15.69 -17.73 -24.53
C GLN A 245 -16.48 -16.75 -23.66
N HIS A 246 -17.10 -17.20 -22.56
CA HIS A 246 -17.88 -16.31 -21.69
C HIS A 246 -16.98 -15.39 -20.87
N ARG A 247 -16.77 -14.17 -21.36
CA ARG A 247 -15.89 -13.15 -20.76
C ARG A 247 -16.27 -12.78 -19.31
N ASP A 248 -17.55 -12.56 -19.02
CA ASP A 248 -17.94 -12.05 -17.70
C ASP A 248 -17.85 -13.12 -16.61
N ALA A 249 -18.12 -14.39 -16.94
CA ALA A 249 -17.89 -15.51 -16.03
C ALA A 249 -16.41 -15.68 -15.67
N TYR A 250 -15.48 -15.51 -16.64
CA TYR A 250 -14.05 -15.48 -16.34
C TYR A 250 -13.67 -14.31 -15.42
N PHE A 251 -14.24 -13.12 -15.63
CA PHE A 251 -14.03 -11.99 -14.73
C PHE A 251 -14.51 -12.30 -13.30
N LYS A 252 -15.73 -12.84 -13.15
CA LYS A 252 -16.29 -13.20 -11.83
C LYS A 252 -15.46 -14.27 -11.13
N LEU A 253 -14.97 -15.31 -11.84
CA LEU A 253 -14.03 -16.29 -11.29
C LEU A 253 -12.71 -15.65 -10.85
N GLY A 254 -12.17 -14.74 -11.66
CA GLY A 254 -10.95 -14.00 -11.35
C GLY A 254 -11.07 -13.19 -10.06
N VAL A 255 -12.14 -12.41 -9.93
CA VAL A 255 -12.46 -11.65 -8.71
C VAL A 255 -12.68 -12.56 -7.50
N PHE A 256 -13.35 -13.70 -7.69
CA PHE A 256 -13.57 -14.68 -6.63
C PHE A 256 -12.23 -15.22 -6.10
N TYR A 257 -11.38 -15.77 -6.99
CA TYR A 257 -10.07 -16.31 -6.59
C TYR A 257 -9.13 -15.25 -6.02
N GLU A 258 -9.18 -14.03 -6.54
CA GLU A 258 -8.45 -12.89 -5.98
C GLU A 258 -8.86 -12.64 -4.52
N SER A 259 -10.17 -12.68 -4.23
CA SER A 259 -10.65 -12.53 -2.86
C SER A 259 -10.27 -13.68 -1.93
N LEU A 260 -9.94 -14.86 -2.49
CA LEU A 260 -9.43 -16.01 -1.76
C LEU A 260 -7.92 -15.99 -1.55
N TYR A 261 -7.21 -14.97 -2.07
CA TYR A 261 -5.73 -14.97 -2.18
C TYR A 261 -5.18 -16.17 -2.99
N TYR A 262 -6.05 -16.83 -3.78
CA TYR A 262 -5.64 -17.86 -4.75
C TYR A 262 -5.17 -17.18 -6.03
N PHE A 263 -4.12 -16.37 -5.90
CA PHE A 263 -3.68 -15.44 -6.93
C PHE A 263 -3.33 -16.15 -8.24
N GLU A 264 -2.74 -17.35 -8.21
CA GLU A 264 -2.45 -18.13 -9.44
C GLU A 264 -3.73 -18.46 -10.24
N LYS A 265 -4.80 -18.89 -9.54
CA LYS A 265 -6.09 -19.16 -10.19
C LYS A 265 -6.74 -17.87 -10.68
N ALA A 266 -6.58 -16.77 -9.93
CA ALA A 266 -7.07 -15.46 -10.31
C ALA A 266 -6.41 -14.95 -11.58
N VAL A 267 -5.07 -15.03 -11.70
CA VAL A 267 -4.32 -14.69 -12.91
C VAL A 267 -4.82 -15.50 -14.09
N LYS A 268 -4.99 -16.82 -13.94
CA LYS A 268 -5.49 -17.69 -15.02
C LYS A 268 -6.87 -17.27 -15.52
N ALA A 269 -7.81 -16.99 -14.62
CA ALA A 269 -9.16 -16.57 -14.97
C ALA A 269 -9.21 -15.16 -15.58
N LEU A 270 -8.48 -14.19 -14.99
CA LEU A 270 -8.41 -12.83 -15.51
C LEU A 270 -7.68 -12.77 -16.86
N SER A 271 -6.63 -13.56 -17.06
CA SER A 271 -5.94 -13.64 -18.36
C SER A 271 -6.85 -14.21 -19.45
N LYS A 272 -7.71 -15.19 -19.12
CA LYS A 272 -8.75 -15.67 -20.05
C LYS A 272 -9.79 -14.60 -20.37
N GLN A 273 -10.21 -13.81 -19.38
CA GLN A 273 -11.06 -12.65 -19.62
C GLN A 273 -10.40 -11.69 -20.61
N VAL A 274 -9.15 -11.30 -20.37
CA VAL A 274 -8.44 -10.29 -21.17
C VAL A 274 -8.16 -10.81 -22.58
N ALA A 275 -7.91 -12.12 -22.73
CA ALA A 275 -7.76 -12.75 -24.03
C ALA A 275 -9.05 -12.70 -24.88
N VAL A 276 -10.22 -12.83 -24.24
CA VAL A 276 -11.54 -12.78 -24.93
C VAL A 276 -12.02 -11.33 -25.13
N ASN A 277 -11.75 -10.43 -24.19
CA ASN A 277 -12.08 -9.02 -24.28
C ASN A 277 -10.90 -8.13 -23.85
N PRO A 278 -9.96 -7.85 -24.79
CA PRO A 278 -8.77 -7.04 -24.52
C PRO A 278 -9.05 -5.60 -24.10
N ALA A 279 -10.26 -5.08 -24.37
CA ALA A 279 -10.66 -3.72 -24.02
C ALA A 279 -11.13 -3.58 -22.56
N HIS A 280 -11.25 -4.68 -21.80
CA HIS A 280 -11.79 -4.66 -20.44
C HIS A 280 -10.79 -4.12 -19.40
N SER A 281 -10.71 -2.80 -19.30
CA SER A 281 -9.81 -2.06 -18.40
C SER A 281 -9.80 -2.55 -16.95
N VAL A 282 -10.97 -2.93 -16.41
CA VAL A 282 -11.09 -3.38 -15.01
C VAL A 282 -10.39 -4.70 -14.76
N ALA A 283 -10.46 -5.62 -15.71
CA ALA A 283 -9.89 -6.95 -15.58
C ALA A 283 -8.38 -6.88 -15.78
N ARG A 284 -7.93 -6.04 -16.73
CA ARG A 284 -6.54 -5.62 -16.91
C ARG A 284 -5.93 -5.03 -15.63
N GLY A 285 -6.60 -4.07 -15.00
CA GLY A 285 -6.16 -3.49 -13.73
C GLY A 285 -6.11 -4.49 -12.57
N ARG A 286 -7.10 -5.39 -12.48
CA ARG A 286 -7.10 -6.46 -11.47
C ARG A 286 -6.00 -7.49 -11.74
N LEU A 287 -5.78 -7.85 -13.00
CA LEU A 287 -4.71 -8.75 -13.40
C LEU A 287 -3.36 -8.17 -13.00
N ALA A 288 -3.14 -6.88 -13.26
CA ALA A 288 -1.94 -6.17 -12.81
C ALA A 288 -1.79 -6.22 -11.28
N ARG A 289 -2.86 -5.93 -10.52
CA ARG A 289 -2.87 -6.02 -9.06
C ARG A 289 -2.54 -7.42 -8.54
N VAL A 290 -3.18 -8.46 -9.07
CA VAL A 290 -2.93 -9.86 -8.68
C VAL A 290 -1.49 -10.28 -9.03
N ALA A 291 -0.98 -9.85 -10.20
CA ALA A 291 0.39 -10.12 -10.61
C ALA A 291 1.42 -9.47 -9.67
N MET A 292 1.13 -8.27 -9.15
CA MET A 292 1.95 -7.60 -8.13
C MET A 292 2.05 -8.44 -6.86
N GLU A 293 0.92 -8.95 -6.36
CA GLU A 293 0.87 -9.76 -5.13
C GLU A 293 1.64 -11.08 -5.25
N LEU A 294 1.69 -11.68 -6.45
CA LEU A 294 2.44 -12.91 -6.68
C LEU A 294 3.96 -12.72 -6.64
N LYS A 295 4.50 -11.49 -6.68
CA LYS A 295 5.94 -11.14 -6.66
C LYS A 295 6.85 -11.87 -7.67
N TYR A 296 6.33 -12.82 -8.46
CA TYR A 296 7.11 -13.82 -9.21
C TYR A 296 6.78 -13.92 -10.70
N LEU A 297 5.74 -13.29 -11.22
CA LEU A 297 5.43 -13.39 -12.66
C LEU A 297 6.00 -12.19 -13.43
N LYS A 298 7.33 -12.21 -13.62
CA LYS A 298 8.03 -11.32 -14.57
C LYS A 298 7.64 -11.55 -16.04
N GLN A 299 6.71 -12.46 -16.35
CA GLN A 299 6.48 -12.93 -17.73
C GLN A 299 5.08 -12.74 -18.33
N GLU A 300 4.04 -12.34 -17.61
CA GLU A 300 2.70 -12.32 -18.23
C GLU A 300 2.13 -10.94 -18.58
N LEU A 301 2.60 -9.81 -18.03
CA LEU A 301 2.15 -8.51 -18.51
C LEU A 301 3.25 -7.45 -18.37
N HIS A 302 3.30 -6.55 -19.34
CA HIS A 302 3.97 -5.26 -19.28
C HIS A 302 3.23 -4.34 -18.26
N THR A 303 3.09 -4.79 -17.00
CA THR A 303 2.12 -4.28 -16.01
C THR A 303 2.23 -2.78 -15.75
N THR A 304 3.45 -2.26 -15.67
CA THR A 304 3.67 -0.83 -15.39
C THR A 304 3.25 0.06 -16.56
N THR A 305 3.57 -0.35 -17.79
CA THR A 305 3.17 0.39 -19.00
C THR A 305 1.67 0.29 -19.22
N GLU A 306 1.09 -0.88 -19.02
CA GLU A 306 -0.35 -1.07 -19.08
C GLU A 306 -1.09 -0.24 -18.03
N LEU A 307 -0.64 -0.24 -16.78
CA LEU A 307 -1.21 0.62 -15.74
C LEU A 307 -1.05 2.10 -16.07
N ARG A 308 0.05 2.50 -16.73
CA ARG A 308 0.26 3.86 -17.20
C ARG A 308 -0.76 4.25 -18.28
N ASP A 309 -1.00 3.39 -19.27
CA ASP A 309 -2.00 3.60 -20.32
C ASP A 309 -3.42 3.67 -19.74
N LEU A 310 -3.72 2.82 -18.74
CA LEU A 310 -5.00 2.84 -18.03
C LEU A 310 -5.16 4.10 -17.18
N ALA A 311 -4.10 4.55 -16.49
CA ALA A 311 -4.11 5.77 -15.69
C ALA A 311 -4.26 7.04 -16.53
N GLN A 312 -3.84 7.04 -17.79
CA GLN A 312 -4.16 8.14 -18.72
C GLN A 312 -5.66 8.22 -19.04
N LYS A 313 -6.36 7.09 -19.06
CA LYS A 313 -7.79 7.02 -19.39
C LYS A 313 -8.70 7.23 -18.18
N ASP A 314 -8.31 6.71 -17.02
CA ASP A 314 -9.07 6.78 -15.77
C ASP A 314 -8.08 6.96 -14.59
N PRO A 315 -7.60 8.19 -14.38
CA PRO A 315 -6.53 8.47 -13.42
C PRO A 315 -6.95 8.22 -11.97
N GLU A 316 -8.20 8.52 -11.60
CA GLU A 316 -8.74 8.27 -10.26
C GLU A 316 -8.62 6.78 -9.88
N ARG A 317 -8.93 5.88 -10.82
CA ARG A 317 -8.91 4.44 -10.57
C ARG A 317 -7.51 3.83 -10.59
N TYR A 318 -6.65 4.28 -11.50
CA TYR A 318 -5.40 3.55 -11.81
C TYR A 318 -4.12 4.23 -11.32
N LEU A 319 -4.13 5.54 -11.01
CA LEU A 319 -2.94 6.18 -10.42
C LEU A 319 -2.51 5.57 -9.07
N PRO A 320 -3.43 5.21 -8.14
CA PRO A 320 -3.03 4.53 -6.90
C PRO A 320 -2.39 3.16 -7.14
N LEU A 321 -2.87 2.42 -8.15
CA LEU A 321 -2.31 1.12 -8.52
C LEU A 321 -0.95 1.28 -9.18
N LEU A 322 -0.78 2.29 -10.04
CA LEU A 322 0.52 2.63 -10.64
C LEU A 322 1.54 3.07 -9.58
N GLY A 323 1.12 3.92 -8.63
CA GLY A 323 1.95 4.31 -7.49
C GLY A 323 2.37 3.13 -6.63
N ALA A 324 1.45 2.19 -6.36
CA ALA A 324 1.75 0.95 -5.66
C ALA A 324 2.74 0.05 -6.43
N GLN A 325 2.61 -0.04 -7.75
CA GLN A 325 3.56 -0.78 -8.60
C GLN A 325 4.96 -0.17 -8.56
N TYR A 326 5.05 1.16 -8.64
CA TYR A 326 6.33 1.85 -8.51
C TYR A 326 6.95 1.64 -7.13
N LEU A 327 6.15 1.71 -6.06
CA LEU A 327 6.58 1.45 -4.69
C LEU A 327 7.17 0.03 -4.54
N GLU A 328 6.49 -1.00 -5.03
CA GLU A 328 6.97 -2.39 -4.98
C GLU A 328 8.24 -2.61 -5.82
N SER A 329 8.38 -1.88 -6.93
CA SER A 329 9.57 -1.93 -7.78
C SER A 329 10.77 -1.12 -7.27
N GLY A 330 10.61 -0.36 -6.17
CA GLY A 330 11.64 0.53 -5.62
C GLY A 330 11.78 1.88 -6.34
N ALA A 331 10.86 2.19 -7.26
CA ALA A 331 10.81 3.44 -8.03
C ALA A 331 10.08 4.54 -7.25
N TYR A 332 10.63 4.93 -6.09
CA TYR A 332 9.91 5.76 -5.10
C TYR A 332 9.54 7.16 -5.59
N GLU A 333 10.37 7.80 -6.43
CA GLU A 333 10.06 9.12 -7.00
C GLU A 333 8.86 9.05 -7.95
N GLN A 334 8.78 8.01 -8.78
CA GLN A 334 7.64 7.78 -9.66
C GLN A 334 6.38 7.39 -8.88
N ALA A 335 6.56 6.67 -7.76
CA ALA A 335 5.47 6.35 -6.85
C ALA A 335 4.89 7.62 -6.21
N GLU A 336 5.74 8.49 -5.66
CA GLU A 336 5.35 9.81 -5.14
C GLU A 336 4.61 10.61 -6.21
N ALA A 337 5.19 10.78 -7.40
CA ALA A 337 4.54 11.52 -8.48
C ALA A 337 3.14 10.98 -8.81
N SER A 338 2.97 9.65 -8.85
CA SER A 338 1.67 9.00 -9.12
C SER A 338 0.66 9.28 -8.01
N PHE A 339 1.08 9.15 -6.75
CA PHE A 339 0.20 9.43 -5.60
C PHE A 339 -0.10 10.92 -5.47
N SER A 340 0.86 11.83 -5.66
CA SER A 340 0.63 13.27 -5.65
C SER A 340 -0.36 13.69 -6.73
N GLN A 341 -0.23 13.14 -7.95
CA GLN A 341 -1.19 13.39 -9.02
C GLN A 341 -2.58 12.88 -8.62
N PHE A 342 -2.69 11.67 -8.07
CA PHE A 342 -3.95 11.13 -7.58
C PHE A 342 -4.59 12.02 -6.49
N LEU A 343 -3.82 12.41 -5.47
CA LEU A 343 -4.29 13.26 -4.39
C LEU A 343 -4.68 14.67 -4.85
N SER A 344 -4.19 15.12 -6.01
CA SER A 344 -4.55 16.42 -6.60
C SER A 344 -5.89 16.41 -7.35
N ILE A 345 -6.36 15.24 -7.81
CA ILE A 345 -7.59 15.12 -8.62
C ILE A 345 -8.81 14.67 -7.80
N ILE A 346 -8.62 14.04 -6.64
CA ILE A 346 -9.72 13.58 -5.79
C ILE A 346 -10.30 14.70 -4.92
N PRO A 347 -11.58 14.60 -4.50
CA PRO A 347 -12.21 15.55 -3.59
C PRO A 347 -11.45 15.71 -2.26
N GLN A 348 -11.48 16.91 -1.67
CA GLN A 348 -10.74 17.23 -0.44
C GLN A 348 -11.09 16.29 0.72
N ASN A 349 -12.37 15.94 0.89
CA ASN A 349 -12.82 15.00 1.93
C ASN A 349 -12.23 13.60 1.76
N GLU A 350 -12.00 13.14 0.54
CA GLU A 350 -11.34 11.85 0.26
C GLU A 350 -9.83 11.97 0.47
N ARG A 351 -9.22 13.06 0.01
CA ARG A 351 -7.80 13.37 0.23
C ARG A 351 -7.42 13.35 1.71
N LEU A 352 -8.28 13.88 2.57
CA LEU A 352 -8.04 13.89 4.02
C LEU A 352 -7.90 12.49 4.61
N LEU A 353 -8.49 11.44 4.01
CA LEU A 353 -8.33 10.06 4.45
C LEU A 353 -6.89 9.55 4.24
N TYR A 354 -6.19 10.08 3.24
CA TYR A 354 -4.79 9.73 2.92
C TYR A 354 -3.80 10.56 3.73
N GLU A 355 -4.16 11.78 4.10
CA GLU A 355 -3.32 12.67 4.91
C GLU A 355 -3.46 12.41 6.41
N ASP A 356 -4.47 11.65 6.82
CA ASP A 356 -4.75 11.34 8.22
C ASP A 356 -3.74 10.34 8.81
N VAL A 357 -2.97 10.83 9.77
CA VAL A 357 -1.98 10.03 10.51
C VAL A 357 -2.55 9.39 11.77
N THR A 358 -3.79 9.67 12.18
CA THR A 358 -4.33 9.27 13.50
C THR A 358 -4.21 7.77 13.78
N LEU A 359 -4.45 6.92 12.76
CA LEU A 359 -4.30 5.47 12.87
C LEU A 359 -2.85 5.01 13.05
N LEU A 360 -1.86 5.88 12.88
CA LEU A 360 -0.45 5.54 13.00
C LEU A 360 0.18 6.08 14.30
N LEU A 361 -0.52 6.95 15.02
CA LEU A 361 -0.02 7.61 16.23
C LEU A 361 -0.04 6.66 17.43
N SER A 362 0.92 6.83 18.34
CA SER A 362 0.82 6.30 19.69
C SER A 362 -0.32 6.99 20.47
N ALA A 363 -0.72 6.41 21.60
CA ALA A 363 -1.75 7.02 22.46
C ALA A 363 -1.36 8.45 22.90
N THR A 364 -0.08 8.68 23.23
CA THR A 364 0.40 10.01 23.64
C THR A 364 0.45 10.99 22.47
N GLU A 365 0.93 10.55 21.30
CA GLU A 365 0.97 11.35 20.07
C GLU A 365 -0.44 11.74 19.62
N PHE A 366 -1.41 10.82 19.72
CA PHE A 366 -2.81 11.08 19.39
C PHE A 366 -3.43 12.16 20.28
N GLU A 367 -3.17 12.11 21.58
CA GLU A 367 -3.62 13.12 22.55
C GLU A 367 -3.05 14.51 22.25
N THR A 368 -1.76 14.60 21.89
CA THR A 368 -1.18 15.86 21.41
C THR A 368 -1.81 16.32 20.09
N PHE A 369 -1.92 15.42 19.11
CA PHE A 369 -2.42 15.72 17.77
C PHE A 369 -3.86 16.22 17.76
N ARG A 370 -4.71 15.72 18.67
CA ARG A 370 -6.10 16.18 18.78
C ARG A 370 -6.24 17.56 19.44
N MET A 371 -5.23 18.05 20.15
CA MET A 371 -5.25 19.37 20.79
C MET A 371 -4.76 20.49 19.86
N ILE A 372 -3.80 20.21 18.98
CA ILE A 372 -3.20 21.19 18.05
C ILE A 372 -4.07 21.43 16.80
N ARG A 373 -3.92 22.60 16.16
CA ARG A 373 -4.72 23.04 14.99
C ARG A 373 -3.86 23.77 13.96
N GLY A 374 -4.41 23.96 12.76
CA GLY A 374 -3.77 24.77 11.71
C GLY A 374 -2.34 24.34 11.37
N ASP A 375 -1.41 25.28 11.46
CA ASP A 375 0.00 25.09 11.10
C ASP A 375 0.73 24.15 12.04
N GLU A 376 0.40 24.14 13.33
CA GLU A 376 0.97 23.21 14.30
C GLU A 376 0.66 21.76 13.93
N LYS A 377 -0.57 21.50 13.48
CA LYS A 377 -0.97 20.16 13.04
C LYS A 377 -0.21 19.73 11.79
N ARG A 378 0.06 20.65 10.86
CA ARG A 378 0.89 20.40 9.66
C ARG A 378 2.35 20.12 10.05
N ALA A 379 2.93 20.93 10.93
CA ALA A 379 4.29 20.74 11.43
C ALA A 379 4.44 19.39 12.13
N PHE A 380 3.48 19.03 13.00
CA PHE A 380 3.44 17.71 13.64
C PHE A 380 3.40 16.57 12.61
N THR A 381 2.51 16.64 11.62
CA THR A 381 2.40 15.59 10.59
C THR A 381 3.70 15.45 9.78
N ASN A 382 4.35 16.55 9.41
CA ASN A 382 5.63 16.52 8.71
C ASN A 382 6.71 15.84 9.55
N LEU A 383 6.85 16.24 10.82
CA LEU A 383 7.79 15.62 11.75
C LEU A 383 7.49 14.14 11.98
N PHE A 384 6.22 13.79 12.11
CA PHE A 384 5.78 12.40 12.28
C PHE A 384 6.24 11.54 11.12
N TRP A 385 6.02 11.99 9.88
CA TRP A 385 6.49 11.25 8.70
C TRP A 385 8.01 11.13 8.69
N ARG A 386 8.77 12.20 8.98
CA ARG A 386 10.24 12.14 9.07
C ARG A 386 10.74 11.15 10.12
N LYS A 387 10.08 11.09 11.28
CA LYS A 387 10.41 10.16 12.36
C LYS A 387 10.26 8.69 11.94
N ILE A 388 9.23 8.37 11.15
CA ILE A 388 8.95 6.99 10.71
C ILE A 388 9.42 6.68 9.27
N ASP A 389 10.18 7.60 8.69
CA ASP A 389 10.80 7.43 7.37
C ASP A 389 11.86 6.33 7.45
N PRO A 390 11.75 5.21 6.70
CA PRO A 390 12.73 4.13 6.73
C PRO A 390 14.02 4.51 6.00
N THR A 391 14.00 5.44 5.06
CA THR A 391 15.19 5.90 4.36
C THR A 391 15.21 7.42 4.19
N PRO A 392 15.38 8.20 5.28
CA PRO A 392 15.30 9.67 5.23
C PRO A 392 16.33 10.33 4.31
N THR A 393 17.29 9.57 3.79
CA THR A 393 18.28 10.01 2.80
C THR A 393 17.75 9.99 1.36
N THR A 394 16.56 9.47 1.10
CA THR A 394 15.84 9.67 -0.16
C THR A 394 14.97 10.93 -0.07
N PRO A 395 14.60 11.56 -1.20
CA PRO A 395 13.68 12.71 -1.19
C PRO A 395 12.25 12.33 -0.78
N VAL A 396 11.92 11.04 -0.86
CA VAL A 396 10.56 10.51 -0.74
C VAL A 396 10.45 9.67 0.52
N ASN A 397 9.33 9.80 1.23
CA ASN A 397 9.09 8.98 2.41
C ASN A 397 8.37 7.67 2.03
N GLU A 398 9.08 6.55 2.01
CA GLU A 398 8.50 5.28 1.54
C GLU A 398 7.38 4.77 2.47
N ARG A 399 7.45 5.09 3.77
CA ARG A 399 6.40 4.74 4.73
C ARG A 399 5.10 5.50 4.46
N ARG A 400 5.18 6.75 4.01
CA ARG A 400 4.04 7.59 3.62
C ARG A 400 3.41 7.06 2.33
N LEU A 401 4.22 6.70 1.34
CA LEU A 401 3.71 6.05 0.13
C LEU A 401 2.99 4.73 0.42
N GLU A 402 3.55 3.92 1.31
CA GLU A 402 2.90 2.70 1.79
C GLU A 402 1.59 3.01 2.51
N HIS A 403 1.51 4.10 3.28
CA HIS A 403 0.26 4.53 3.90
C HIS A 403 -0.79 4.85 2.84
N TYR A 404 -0.44 5.60 1.79
CA TYR A 404 -1.37 5.88 0.69
C TYR A 404 -1.87 4.62 0.01
N ARG A 405 -0.97 3.65 -0.26
CA ARG A 405 -1.34 2.34 -0.79
C ARG A 405 -2.34 1.63 0.12
N ARG A 406 -2.11 1.65 1.44
CA ARG A 406 -2.98 0.95 2.41
C ARG A 406 -4.34 1.61 2.59
N VAL A 407 -4.40 2.94 2.60
CA VAL A 407 -5.66 3.69 2.66
C VAL A 407 -6.50 3.39 1.41
N ASN A 408 -5.90 3.46 0.22
CA ASN A 408 -6.58 3.09 -1.01
C ASN A 408 -7.11 1.65 -0.95
N TYR A 409 -6.29 0.69 -0.51
CA TYR A 409 -6.73 -0.69 -0.36
C TYR A 409 -7.91 -0.82 0.62
N ALA A 410 -7.87 -0.13 1.77
CA ALA A 410 -8.94 -0.18 2.75
C ALA A 410 -10.26 0.35 2.17
N ILE A 411 -10.23 1.48 1.46
CA ILE A 411 -11.39 2.07 0.78
C ILE A 411 -11.96 1.13 -0.30
N GLN A 412 -11.10 0.41 -1.02
CA GLN A 412 -11.57 -0.48 -2.09
C GLN A 412 -12.16 -1.80 -1.56
N ASN A 413 -11.74 -2.27 -0.39
CA ASN A 413 -12.06 -3.62 0.08
C ASN A 413 -12.95 -3.67 1.34
N PHE A 414 -13.02 -2.59 2.13
CA PHE A 414 -13.67 -2.61 3.45
C PHE A 414 -14.77 -1.56 3.63
N SER A 415 -15.28 -0.98 2.53
CA SER A 415 -16.25 0.12 2.55
C SER A 415 -17.71 -0.27 2.25
N GLU A 416 -18.02 -1.56 2.15
CA GLU A 416 -19.35 -2.03 1.70
C GLU A 416 -20.46 -1.73 2.72
N GLY A 417 -20.20 -1.95 4.02
CA GLY A 417 -21.15 -1.64 5.09
C GLY A 417 -20.96 -0.27 5.75
N ARG A 418 -19.74 0.26 5.71
CA ARG A 418 -19.37 1.52 6.37
C ARG A 418 -18.40 2.33 5.51
N ILE A 419 -18.65 3.63 5.36
CA ILE A 419 -17.76 4.59 4.68
C ILE A 419 -17.05 5.41 5.78
N PRO A 420 -15.72 5.63 5.72
CA PRO A 420 -14.82 5.25 4.64
C PRO A 420 -14.44 3.77 4.62
N PHE A 421 -14.48 3.06 5.75
CA PHE A 421 -14.32 1.59 5.84
C PHE A 421 -14.73 1.11 7.24
N ASP A 422 -14.88 -0.20 7.42
CA ASP A 422 -15.12 -0.84 8.73
C ASP A 422 -13.82 -1.19 9.49
N ALA A 423 -13.92 -1.90 10.62
CA ALA A 423 -12.78 -2.17 11.51
C ALA A 423 -11.64 -2.94 10.82
N ARG A 424 -11.91 -3.65 9.71
CA ARG A 424 -10.88 -4.29 8.90
C ARG A 424 -9.93 -3.26 8.27
N GLY A 425 -10.46 -2.11 7.85
CA GLY A 425 -9.66 -1.00 7.31
C GLY A 425 -8.69 -0.43 8.33
N ASP A 426 -9.13 -0.24 9.58
CA ASP A 426 -8.28 0.27 10.66
C ASP A 426 -7.07 -0.63 10.90
N VAL A 427 -7.31 -1.93 11.02
CA VAL A 427 -6.28 -2.94 11.27
C VAL A 427 -5.34 -3.07 10.07
N TYR A 428 -5.88 -3.03 8.85
CA TYR A 428 -5.10 -3.12 7.62
C TYR A 428 -4.19 -1.90 7.42
N ILE A 429 -4.66 -0.67 7.69
CA ILE A 429 -3.82 0.54 7.58
C ILE A 429 -2.63 0.47 8.54
N ARG A 430 -2.85 -0.04 9.75
CA ARG A 430 -1.80 -0.21 10.77
C ARG A 430 -0.78 -1.28 10.43
N PHE A 431 -1.23 -2.47 10.05
CA PHE A 431 -0.37 -3.66 9.99
C PHE A 431 -0.15 -4.21 8.58
N GLY A 432 -0.92 -3.77 7.58
CA GLY A 432 -0.86 -4.28 6.21
C GLY A 432 -1.57 -5.63 6.07
N HIS A 433 -1.10 -6.46 5.14
CA HIS A 433 -1.66 -7.79 4.91
C HIS A 433 -1.40 -8.76 6.07
N PRO A 434 -2.40 -9.57 6.47
CA PRO A 434 -2.17 -10.65 7.44
C PRO A 434 -1.38 -11.80 6.82
N ASP A 435 -0.70 -12.58 7.66
CA ASP A 435 0.01 -13.80 7.26
C ASP A 435 -0.96 -14.96 6.95
N HIS A 436 -2.20 -14.89 7.45
CA HIS A 436 -3.28 -15.83 7.15
C HIS A 436 -4.65 -15.16 7.36
N ARG A 437 -5.64 -15.54 6.54
CA ARG A 437 -7.02 -15.05 6.60
C ARG A 437 -8.00 -16.20 6.35
N SER A 438 -9.03 -16.28 7.19
CA SER A 438 -10.15 -17.22 7.08
C SER A 438 -11.47 -16.50 7.36
N TRP A 439 -12.60 -16.96 6.84
CA TRP A 439 -13.91 -16.33 7.05
C TRP A 439 -15.07 -17.31 6.89
N SER A 440 -16.26 -16.88 7.31
CA SER A 440 -17.48 -17.72 7.41
C SER A 440 -17.88 -18.48 6.15
N ASP A 441 -17.51 -17.96 4.98
CA ASP A 441 -17.96 -18.48 3.68
C ASP A 441 -16.93 -19.40 3.03
N HIS A 442 -15.70 -19.38 3.54
CA HIS A 442 -14.60 -20.16 3.00
C HIS A 442 -13.56 -20.37 4.10
N LEU A 443 -13.66 -21.54 4.75
CA LEU A 443 -12.76 -21.92 5.82
C LEU A 443 -11.38 -22.23 5.24
N VAL A 444 -10.38 -21.41 5.58
CA VAL A 444 -9.00 -21.60 5.13
C VAL A 444 -8.20 -22.19 6.28
N PHE A 445 -7.60 -23.36 6.08
CA PHE A 445 -6.76 -23.99 7.09
C PHE A 445 -5.34 -23.40 7.11
N GLU A 446 -4.79 -23.26 8.31
CA GLU A 446 -3.46 -22.73 8.53
C GLU A 446 -2.39 -23.73 8.03
N THR A 447 -1.66 -23.37 6.97
CA THR A 447 -0.56 -24.19 6.43
C THR A 447 0.83 -23.62 6.71
N ASN A 448 0.94 -22.32 6.97
CA ASN A 448 2.19 -21.64 7.29
C ASN A 448 2.67 -22.00 8.71
N PRO A 449 3.88 -22.55 8.91
CA PRO A 449 4.37 -22.95 10.23
C PRO A 449 4.38 -21.83 11.28
N LYS A 450 4.61 -20.58 10.85
CA LYS A 450 4.57 -19.42 11.77
C LYS A 450 3.14 -19.16 12.26
N VAL A 451 2.17 -19.23 11.35
CA VAL A 451 0.74 -19.05 11.65
C VAL A 451 0.23 -20.18 12.54
N ILE A 452 0.58 -21.45 12.23
CA ILE A 452 0.23 -22.61 13.04
C ILE A 452 0.74 -22.47 14.47
N ARG A 453 1.98 -21.96 14.65
CA ARG A 453 2.53 -21.71 15.99
C ARG A 453 1.69 -20.70 16.78
N ILE A 454 1.27 -19.60 16.16
CA ILE A 454 0.40 -18.60 16.80
C ILE A 454 -0.93 -19.24 17.16
N LYS A 455 -1.53 -19.99 16.23
CA LYS A 455 -2.80 -20.68 16.46
C LYS A 455 -2.73 -21.64 17.64
N ASN A 456 -1.69 -22.48 17.70
CA ASN A 456 -1.48 -23.43 18.79
C ASN A 456 -1.34 -22.70 20.14
N ARG A 457 -0.54 -21.63 20.21
CA ARG A 457 -0.42 -20.86 21.45
C ARG A 457 -1.75 -20.27 21.89
N LEU A 458 -2.56 -19.74 20.97
CA LEU A 458 -3.89 -19.21 21.30
C LEU A 458 -4.85 -20.31 21.75
N MET A 459 -4.77 -21.50 21.15
CA MET A 459 -5.52 -22.68 21.58
C MET A 459 -5.11 -23.13 22.99
N ASP A 460 -3.81 -23.16 23.28
CA ASP A 460 -3.29 -23.50 24.61
C ASP A 460 -3.74 -22.49 25.68
N LEU A 461 -3.76 -21.20 25.34
CA LEU A 461 -4.29 -20.13 26.20
C LEU A 461 -5.80 -20.28 26.43
N ALA A 462 -6.56 -20.66 25.41
CA ALA A 462 -8.00 -20.90 25.54
C ALA A 462 -8.29 -22.17 26.36
N GLY A 463 -7.43 -23.19 26.26
CA GLY A 463 -7.48 -24.41 27.04
C GLY A 463 -8.86 -25.06 27.00
N ARG A 464 -9.49 -25.23 28.17
CA ARG A 464 -10.82 -25.85 28.26
C ARG A 464 -11.91 -25.00 27.61
N ALA A 465 -11.73 -23.68 27.46
CA ALA A 465 -12.73 -22.79 26.89
C ALA A 465 -12.95 -23.01 25.37
N LEU A 466 -12.09 -23.79 24.70
CA LEU A 466 -12.26 -24.17 23.28
C LEU A 466 -13.62 -24.83 22.97
N HIS A 467 -14.26 -25.48 23.95
CA HIS A 467 -15.61 -26.03 23.79
C HIS A 467 -16.68 -24.96 23.49
N GLU A 468 -16.43 -23.70 23.84
CA GLU A 468 -17.28 -22.55 23.51
C GLU A 468 -17.05 -22.05 22.08
N ILE A 469 -16.15 -22.66 21.30
CA ILE A 469 -15.92 -22.33 19.88
C ILE A 469 -16.43 -23.48 19.02
N ALA A 470 -16.01 -24.70 19.36
CA ALA A 470 -16.37 -25.94 18.68
C ALA A 470 -16.85 -26.96 19.73
N PRO A 471 -18.17 -27.11 19.95
CA PRO A 471 -18.70 -28.00 20.96
C PRO A 471 -18.37 -29.47 20.64
N THR A 472 -18.03 -30.23 21.68
CA THR A 472 -17.69 -31.65 21.56
C THR A 472 -18.89 -32.47 21.06
N THR A 473 -18.74 -33.12 19.92
CA THR A 473 -19.76 -34.00 19.34
C THR A 473 -19.54 -35.45 19.76
N SER A 474 -20.63 -36.17 20.01
CA SER A 474 -20.61 -37.61 20.31
C SER A 474 -20.79 -38.40 19.01
N LEU A 475 -19.76 -39.14 18.61
CA LEU A 475 -19.80 -40.09 17.49
C LEU A 475 -20.07 -41.49 18.04
N GLN A 476 -21.15 -42.12 17.58
CA GLN A 476 -21.36 -43.55 17.82
C GLN A 476 -20.50 -44.33 16.83
N VAL A 477 -19.51 -45.05 17.34
CA VAL A 477 -18.71 -45.99 16.56
C VAL A 477 -19.22 -47.39 16.87
N GLU A 478 -19.83 -48.03 15.87
CA GLU A 478 -20.20 -49.44 15.96
C GLU A 478 -18.98 -50.29 15.63
N SER A 479 -18.60 -51.16 16.57
CA SER A 479 -17.58 -52.18 16.31
C SER A 479 -18.16 -53.30 15.46
N SER A 480 -17.31 -53.98 14.69
CA SER A 480 -17.68 -55.16 13.88
C SER A 480 -18.21 -56.36 14.69
N LEU A 481 -18.18 -56.27 16.02
CA LEU A 481 -18.71 -57.24 16.99
C LEU A 481 -20.03 -56.78 17.64
N GLY A 482 -20.64 -55.68 17.18
CA GLY A 482 -21.97 -55.24 17.61
C GLY A 482 -22.01 -54.40 18.89
N ALA A 483 -20.86 -54.01 19.45
CA ALA A 483 -20.81 -53.06 20.57
C ALA A 483 -20.71 -51.62 20.04
N SER A 484 -21.63 -50.75 20.46
CA SER A 484 -21.59 -49.32 20.16
C SER A 484 -20.81 -48.56 21.25
N THR A 485 -19.77 -47.85 20.83
CA THR A 485 -18.99 -46.97 21.72
C THR A 485 -19.26 -45.52 21.36
N VAL A 486 -19.66 -44.71 22.34
CA VAL A 486 -19.83 -43.27 22.16
C VAL A 486 -18.47 -42.59 22.34
N MET A 487 -17.83 -42.24 21.23
CA MET A 487 -16.59 -41.48 21.23
C MET A 487 -16.93 -39.98 21.25
N LYS A 488 -16.48 -39.26 22.27
CA LYS A 488 -16.55 -37.80 22.29
C LYS A 488 -15.39 -37.25 21.47
N VAL A 489 -15.70 -36.56 20.37
CA VAL A 489 -14.71 -35.93 19.48
C VAL A 489 -14.88 -34.42 19.57
N THR A 490 -13.84 -33.74 19.99
CA THR A 490 -13.75 -32.28 19.91
C THR A 490 -13.44 -31.92 18.45
N PRO A 491 -14.28 -31.11 17.77
CA PRO A 491 -14.03 -30.75 16.38
C PRO A 491 -12.72 -29.99 16.22
N GLU A 492 -12.09 -30.13 15.06
CA GLU A 492 -10.87 -29.40 14.71
C GLU A 492 -11.16 -27.90 14.59
N VAL A 493 -10.45 -27.06 15.36
CA VAL A 493 -10.65 -25.59 15.39
C VAL A 493 -9.85 -24.88 14.30
N ARG A 494 -9.21 -25.61 13.38
CA ARG A 494 -8.42 -25.02 12.28
C ARG A 494 -9.31 -24.18 11.36
N GLY A 495 -8.80 -23.04 10.93
CA GLY A 495 -9.52 -22.05 10.14
C GLY A 495 -10.64 -21.30 10.87
N LEU A 496 -11.11 -21.75 12.04
CA LEU A 496 -12.11 -21.03 12.86
C LEU A 496 -11.43 -20.00 13.75
N PRO A 497 -12.04 -18.84 14.04
CA PRO A 497 -11.46 -17.88 14.97
C PRO A 497 -11.32 -18.48 16.38
N ILE A 498 -10.23 -18.17 17.09
CA ILE A 498 -10.11 -18.55 18.51
C ILE A 498 -11.04 -17.73 19.40
N PHE A 499 -11.40 -16.52 18.98
CA PHE A 499 -12.40 -15.75 19.70
C PHE A 499 -13.80 -16.34 19.48
N PRO A 500 -14.57 -16.66 20.53
CA PRO A 500 -15.90 -17.24 20.39
C PRO A 500 -16.83 -16.22 19.74
N LEU A 501 -17.52 -16.66 18.69
CA LEU A 501 -18.56 -15.87 18.06
C LEU A 501 -19.90 -16.13 18.77
N PRO A 502 -20.87 -15.20 18.67
CA PRO A 502 -22.17 -15.38 19.30
C PRO A 502 -22.84 -16.70 18.87
N HIS A 503 -22.96 -17.65 19.81
CA HIS A 503 -23.79 -18.84 19.66
C HIS A 503 -25.21 -18.48 20.05
N GLN A 504 -26.17 -18.51 19.13
CA GLN A 504 -27.56 -18.58 19.56
C GLN A 504 -27.88 -20.04 19.88
N GLY A 505 -28.24 -20.31 21.13
CA GLY A 505 -28.71 -21.63 21.57
C GLY A 505 -30.02 -22.02 20.88
N ALA A 506 -29.97 -22.48 19.63
CA ALA A 506 -31.04 -23.19 18.92
C ALA A 506 -30.57 -23.72 17.54
N LEU A 507 -29.35 -24.27 17.45
CA LEU A 507 -28.77 -24.68 16.15
C LEU A 507 -29.23 -26.04 15.59
N PHE A 508 -30.21 -26.72 16.21
CA PHE A 508 -30.61 -28.06 15.76
C PHE A 508 -32.12 -28.34 15.68
N ARG A 509 -33.02 -27.35 15.83
CA ARG A 509 -34.47 -27.65 15.78
C ARG A 509 -35.25 -27.08 14.60
N ASP A 510 -35.08 -25.81 14.21
CA ASP A 510 -35.93 -25.24 13.16
C ASP A 510 -35.12 -24.32 12.25
N GLY A 511 -35.06 -24.68 10.96
CA GLY A 511 -34.16 -24.12 9.95
C GLY A 511 -34.39 -22.65 9.59
N ALA A 512 -34.03 -21.74 10.49
CA ALA A 512 -33.84 -20.32 10.21
C ALA A 512 -32.35 -19.95 10.41
N SER A 513 -31.57 -20.08 9.35
CA SER A 513 -30.15 -19.72 9.30
C SER A 513 -29.97 -18.18 9.35
N LEU A 514 -29.78 -17.61 10.54
CA LEU A 514 -29.17 -16.29 10.66
C LEU A 514 -27.65 -16.47 10.54
N ASN A 515 -27.14 -16.48 9.31
CA ASN A 515 -25.71 -16.62 9.01
C ASN A 515 -24.99 -15.30 9.28
N TYR A 516 -24.45 -15.12 10.49
CA TYR A 516 -23.46 -14.08 10.74
C TYR A 516 -22.24 -14.29 9.83
N LYS A 517 -21.68 -13.21 9.29
CA LYS A 517 -20.43 -13.27 8.52
C LYS A 517 -19.29 -12.86 9.43
N TRP A 518 -18.19 -13.58 9.39
CA TRP A 518 -17.02 -13.28 10.22
C TRP A 518 -15.76 -13.43 9.39
N GLU A 519 -14.72 -12.70 9.75
CA GLU A 519 -13.36 -12.89 9.23
C GLU A 519 -12.36 -12.98 10.37
N SER A 520 -11.33 -13.82 10.23
CA SER A 520 -10.23 -13.94 11.17
C SER A 520 -8.90 -13.76 10.46
N TRP A 521 -8.07 -12.88 10.98
CA TRP A 521 -6.78 -12.49 10.41
C TRP A 521 -5.67 -12.80 11.41
N ILE A 522 -4.66 -13.56 10.98
CA ILE A 522 -3.50 -13.89 11.83
C ILE A 522 -2.27 -13.14 11.33
N TYR A 523 -1.64 -12.38 12.22
CA TYR A 523 -0.36 -11.73 11.99
C TYR A 523 0.70 -12.42 12.84
N ALA A 524 1.63 -13.12 12.22
CA ALA A 524 2.69 -13.86 12.91
C ALA A 524 3.82 -12.95 13.41
N HIS A 525 3.88 -11.72 12.91
CA HIS A 525 5.05 -10.85 13.02
C HIS A 525 4.79 -9.56 13.83
N ILE A 526 3.59 -9.45 14.40
CA ILE A 526 3.10 -8.30 15.17
C ILE A 526 3.00 -8.70 16.64
N GLY A 527 3.69 -7.98 17.54
CA GLY A 527 3.79 -8.37 18.94
C GLY A 527 4.39 -9.77 19.08
N GLU A 528 3.74 -10.65 19.83
CA GLU A 528 4.09 -12.07 19.91
C GLU A 528 3.33 -12.93 18.88
N GLY A 529 2.75 -12.30 17.86
CA GLY A 529 1.77 -12.86 16.95
C GLY A 529 0.34 -12.72 17.49
N ILE A 530 -0.60 -12.32 16.64
CA ILE A 530 -1.98 -12.03 17.04
C ILE A 530 -2.98 -12.64 16.06
N GLU A 531 -4.18 -12.93 16.56
CA GLU A 531 -5.37 -13.19 15.75
C GLU A 531 -6.37 -12.05 15.99
N VAL A 532 -6.93 -11.51 14.92
CA VAL A 532 -7.92 -10.44 14.96
C VAL A 532 -9.15 -10.92 14.22
N THR A 533 -10.26 -11.03 14.96
CA THR A 533 -11.54 -11.48 14.42
C THR A 533 -12.48 -10.29 14.24
N PHE A 534 -13.25 -10.30 13.16
CA PHE A 534 -14.26 -9.33 12.81
C PHE A 534 -15.60 -10.02 12.57
N LEU A 535 -16.69 -9.35 12.91
CA LEU A 535 -18.04 -9.89 12.81
C LEU A 535 -18.97 -8.86 12.18
N ASP A 536 -19.69 -9.28 11.15
CA ASP A 536 -20.90 -8.62 10.65
C ASP A 536 -22.11 -9.30 11.30
N ALA A 537 -22.55 -8.70 12.41
CA ALA A 537 -23.66 -9.21 13.20
C ALA A 537 -25.03 -8.96 12.55
N LEU A 538 -25.13 -8.02 11.61
CA LEU A 538 -26.41 -7.58 11.03
C LEU A 538 -26.60 -8.03 9.58
N GLY A 539 -25.59 -8.68 8.97
CA GLY A 539 -25.59 -9.05 7.56
C GLY A 539 -25.55 -7.83 6.64
N ASN A 540 -25.05 -6.69 7.13
CA ASN A 540 -25.01 -5.41 6.40
C ASN A 540 -23.59 -5.05 5.91
N PHE A 541 -22.63 -5.97 6.05
CA PHE A 541 -21.21 -5.83 5.68
C PHE A 541 -20.43 -4.80 6.49
N ASP A 542 -20.93 -4.42 7.67
CA ASP A 542 -20.20 -3.60 8.63
C ASP A 542 -19.47 -4.51 9.61
N PHE A 543 -18.25 -4.91 9.26
CA PHE A 543 -17.45 -5.82 10.10
C PHE A 543 -16.83 -5.06 11.26
N GLN A 544 -17.25 -5.40 12.47
CA GLN A 544 -16.79 -4.76 13.71
C GLN A 544 -16.08 -5.78 14.61
N PHE A 545 -15.36 -5.31 15.62
CA PHE A 545 -14.79 -6.20 16.62
C PHE A 545 -15.92 -6.89 17.41
N PRO A 546 -15.98 -8.23 17.42
CA PRO A 546 -16.98 -8.96 18.17
C PRO A 546 -16.75 -8.77 19.68
N GLN A 547 -17.85 -8.68 20.41
CA GLN A 547 -17.83 -8.53 21.86
C GLN A 547 -17.82 -9.90 22.55
N PRO A 548 -17.20 -10.02 23.75
CA PRO A 548 -17.17 -11.28 24.49
C PRO A 548 -18.60 -11.79 24.78
N PRO A 549 -18.85 -13.10 24.68
CA PRO A 549 -20.16 -13.66 24.99
C PRO A 549 -20.56 -13.28 26.43
N VAL A 550 -21.76 -12.69 26.57
CA VAL A 550 -22.24 -12.14 27.85
C VAL A 550 -22.39 -13.23 28.90
N ASP A 551 -22.86 -14.41 28.50
CA ASP A 551 -23.18 -15.52 29.39
C ASP A 551 -22.04 -16.56 29.51
N SER A 552 -20.85 -16.25 28.99
CA SER A 552 -19.73 -17.20 29.04
C SER A 552 -19.16 -17.32 30.47
N PRO A 553 -18.97 -18.55 31.00
CA PRO A 553 -18.24 -18.75 32.25
C PRO A 553 -16.75 -18.36 32.14
N ASN A 554 -16.22 -18.24 30.91
CA ASN A 554 -14.85 -17.82 30.62
C ASN A 554 -14.76 -16.35 30.17
N ARG A 555 -15.76 -15.51 30.51
CA ARG A 555 -15.84 -14.11 30.04
C ARG A 555 -14.58 -13.26 30.29
N LEU A 556 -13.88 -13.43 31.42
CA LEU A 556 -12.64 -12.69 31.68
C LEU A 556 -11.50 -13.07 30.73
N LEU A 557 -11.37 -14.36 30.40
CA LEU A 557 -10.44 -14.84 29.38
C LEU A 557 -10.80 -14.23 28.02
N TRP A 558 -12.08 -14.25 27.65
CA TRP A 558 -12.52 -13.67 26.37
C TRP A 558 -12.38 -12.16 26.30
N LEU A 559 -12.56 -11.42 27.41
CA LEU A 559 -12.21 -10.00 27.47
C LEU A 559 -10.71 -9.76 27.20
N HIS A 560 -9.86 -10.62 27.73
CA HIS A 560 -8.41 -10.56 27.52
C HIS A 560 -8.00 -10.89 26.08
N LEU A 561 -8.71 -11.83 25.44
CA LEU A 561 -8.50 -12.26 24.05
C LEU A 561 -9.38 -11.51 23.04
N ALA A 562 -10.16 -10.51 23.47
CA ALA A 562 -11.06 -9.80 22.59
C ALA A 562 -10.27 -9.09 21.48
N PRO A 563 -10.70 -9.15 20.21
CA PRO A 563 -9.94 -8.59 19.09
C PRO A 563 -9.55 -7.12 19.30
N GLU A 564 -10.48 -6.30 19.79
CA GLU A 564 -10.22 -4.89 20.13
C GLU A 564 -9.17 -4.74 21.22
N THR A 565 -9.26 -5.51 22.31
CA THR A 565 -8.28 -5.53 23.41
C THR A 565 -6.90 -5.95 22.91
N VAL A 566 -6.83 -6.97 22.06
CA VAL A 566 -5.58 -7.47 21.47
C VAL A 566 -4.94 -6.40 20.59
N VAL A 567 -5.72 -5.77 19.70
CA VAL A 567 -5.25 -4.69 18.85
C VAL A 567 -4.78 -3.49 19.67
N ALA A 568 -5.57 -3.05 20.65
CA ALA A 568 -5.21 -1.92 21.52
C ALA A 568 -3.90 -2.16 22.30
N ARG A 569 -3.69 -3.38 22.80
CA ARG A 569 -2.45 -3.76 23.50
C ARG A 569 -1.23 -3.69 22.58
N VAL A 570 -1.37 -4.14 21.33
CA VAL A 570 -0.31 -4.06 20.33
C VAL A 570 -0.05 -2.60 19.96
N VAL A 571 -1.09 -1.82 19.68
CA VAL A 571 -0.97 -0.41 19.28
C VAL A 571 -0.25 0.43 20.33
N ASN A 572 -0.47 0.16 21.61
CA ASN A 572 0.26 0.85 22.69
C ASN A 572 1.77 0.62 22.68
N ARG A 573 2.26 -0.48 22.09
CA ARG A 573 3.70 -0.79 21.98
C ARG A 573 4.25 -0.48 20.58
N THR A 574 3.44 -0.75 19.56
CA THR A 574 3.80 -0.63 18.15
C THR A 574 2.58 -0.13 17.37
N PRO A 575 2.37 1.20 17.30
CA PRO A 575 1.15 1.78 16.74
C PRO A 575 0.84 1.37 15.29
N SER A 576 1.90 1.21 14.48
CA SER A 576 1.82 0.68 13.12
C SER A 576 3.12 -0.05 12.77
N VAL A 577 3.06 -0.92 11.77
CA VAL A 577 4.22 -1.68 11.28
C VAL A 577 4.37 -1.51 9.78
N TYR A 578 5.62 -1.22 9.38
CA TYR A 578 6.07 -1.27 8.00
C TYR A 578 7.47 -1.86 7.98
N ARG A 579 7.62 -3.02 7.34
CA ARG A 579 8.91 -3.68 7.14
C ARG A 579 9.44 -3.27 5.78
N TYR A 580 10.26 -2.23 5.77
CA TYR A 580 10.95 -1.79 4.56
C TYR A 580 12.00 -2.85 4.14
N PRO A 581 11.95 -3.37 2.90
CA PRO A 581 12.91 -4.35 2.42
C PRO A 581 14.20 -3.66 2.00
N TYR A 582 15.10 -3.38 2.96
CA TYR A 582 16.39 -2.77 2.66
C TYR A 582 17.17 -3.62 1.63
N PRO A 583 17.70 -3.01 0.55
CA PRO A 583 18.52 -3.73 -0.41
C PRO A 583 19.88 -4.09 0.19
N GLY A 584 20.14 -5.37 0.40
CA GLY A 584 21.44 -5.90 0.84
C GLY A 584 21.61 -6.02 2.36
N ASP A 585 22.73 -6.61 2.75
CA ASP A 585 23.03 -6.92 4.15
C ASP A 585 23.52 -5.69 4.92
N PRO A 586 23.25 -5.60 6.24
CA PRO A 586 23.74 -4.50 7.07
C PRO A 586 25.27 -4.51 7.19
N MET A 587 25.86 -3.34 7.40
CA MET A 587 27.28 -3.17 7.74
C MET A 587 27.49 -2.19 8.91
N PRO A 588 28.65 -2.24 9.60
CA PRO A 588 28.97 -1.24 10.61
C PRO A 588 29.05 0.17 9.99
N LEU A 589 28.46 1.14 10.68
CA LEU A 589 28.54 2.56 10.35
C LEU A 589 28.74 3.32 11.66
N LEU A 590 29.90 3.95 11.78
CA LEU A 590 30.30 4.73 12.94
C LEU A 590 30.13 6.20 12.62
N MET A 591 29.70 6.98 13.59
CA MET A 591 29.45 8.40 13.38
C MET A 591 29.72 9.20 14.65
N SER A 592 30.34 10.36 14.48
CA SER A 592 30.44 11.39 15.50
C SER A 592 30.12 12.76 14.89
N VAL A 593 29.67 13.69 15.72
CA VAL A 593 29.36 15.06 15.33
C VAL A 593 30.06 16.02 16.27
N ALA A 594 30.45 17.18 15.76
CA ALA A 594 30.98 18.27 16.56
C ALA A 594 30.56 19.60 15.93
N ASP A 595 30.13 20.53 16.77
CA ASP A 595 29.83 21.89 16.36
C ASP A 595 30.91 22.91 16.78
N PHE A 596 31.00 23.98 15.99
CA PHE A 596 32.01 25.03 16.08
C PHE A 596 31.39 26.38 15.74
N LYS A 597 31.99 27.46 16.21
CA LYS A 597 31.60 28.80 15.78
C LYS A 597 31.72 28.91 14.24
N GLY A 598 30.60 29.25 13.59
CA GLY A 598 30.54 29.44 12.14
C GLY A 598 30.65 30.92 11.75
N ASN A 599 30.28 31.21 10.51
CA ASN A 599 30.22 32.58 10.00
C ASN A 599 29.06 33.39 10.63
N GLU A 600 29.33 34.65 10.97
CA GLU A 600 28.37 35.60 11.54
C GLU A 600 27.62 35.09 12.80
N ARG A 601 26.40 34.56 12.61
CA ARG A 601 25.51 34.03 13.66
C ARG A 601 25.20 32.55 13.49
N ASP A 602 25.82 31.91 12.50
CA ASP A 602 25.65 30.49 12.24
C ASP A 602 26.69 29.68 13.01
N THR A 603 26.40 28.40 13.15
CA THR A 603 27.24 27.39 13.77
C THR A 603 27.65 26.41 12.69
N ARG A 604 28.95 26.14 12.60
CA ARG A 604 29.49 25.11 11.74
C ARG A 604 29.26 23.75 12.39
N LEU A 605 28.62 22.85 11.68
CA LEU A 605 28.40 21.47 12.10
C LEU A 605 29.23 20.53 11.22
N ASP A 606 30.10 19.75 11.86
CA ASP A 606 30.88 18.70 11.22
C ASP A 606 30.34 17.32 11.63
N ALA A 607 30.09 16.47 10.64
CA ALA A 607 29.72 15.07 10.82
C ALA A 607 30.83 14.17 10.26
N PHE A 608 31.38 13.31 11.12
CA PHE A 608 32.45 12.39 10.78
C PHE A 608 31.88 10.97 10.65
N ILE A 609 32.12 10.35 9.50
CA ILE A 609 31.53 9.08 9.10
C ILE A 609 32.65 8.05 8.97
N GLY A 610 32.57 6.96 9.71
CA GLY A 610 33.57 5.89 9.73
C GLY A 610 33.00 4.54 9.29
N ILE A 611 33.71 3.85 8.39
CA ILE A 611 33.39 2.48 7.97
C ILE A 611 34.64 1.62 8.11
N PRO A 612 34.60 0.47 8.83
CA PRO A 612 35.70 -0.47 8.82
C PRO A 612 36.04 -0.94 7.41
N TRP A 613 37.33 -0.94 7.04
CA TRP A 613 37.77 -1.45 5.74
C TRP A 613 37.39 -2.92 5.52
N THR A 614 37.36 -3.71 6.59
CA THR A 614 36.93 -5.12 6.61
C THR A 614 35.45 -5.32 6.25
N ALA A 615 34.62 -4.28 6.38
CA ALA A 615 33.20 -4.35 6.03
C ALA A 615 32.94 -4.18 4.52
N LEU A 616 33.86 -3.52 3.82
CA LEU A 616 33.77 -3.15 2.41
C LEU A 616 34.26 -4.27 1.49
N LYS A 617 33.66 -4.38 0.30
CA LYS A 617 34.18 -5.23 -0.77
C LYS A 617 35.37 -4.54 -1.42
N THR A 618 36.55 -5.08 -1.17
CA THR A 618 37.80 -4.54 -1.70
C THR A 618 38.26 -5.29 -2.95
N GLN A 619 39.00 -4.58 -3.81
CA GLN A 619 39.70 -5.12 -4.97
C GLN A 619 41.18 -4.72 -4.87
N LYS A 620 42.08 -5.66 -5.11
CA LYS A 620 43.52 -5.38 -5.10
C LYS A 620 43.95 -4.74 -6.42
N ARG A 621 44.69 -3.64 -6.35
CA ARG A 621 45.24 -2.94 -7.50
C ARG A 621 46.70 -2.57 -7.23
N GLY A 622 47.62 -3.42 -7.73
CA GLY A 622 49.04 -3.30 -7.41
C GLY A 622 49.30 -3.60 -5.93
N THR A 623 49.91 -2.65 -5.23
CA THR A 623 50.13 -2.72 -3.77
C THR A 623 48.93 -2.27 -2.96
N GLN A 624 48.01 -1.49 -3.54
CA GLN A 624 46.87 -0.90 -2.83
C GLN A 624 45.62 -1.79 -2.93
N ILE A 625 44.70 -1.59 -1.99
CA ILE A 625 43.31 -2.06 -2.09
C ILE A 625 42.40 -0.86 -2.38
N GLU A 626 41.36 -1.10 -3.19
CA GLU A 626 40.34 -0.12 -3.50
C GLU A 626 38.96 -0.64 -3.08
N ALA A 627 38.09 0.24 -2.60
CA ALA A 627 36.68 -0.03 -2.34
C ALA A 627 35.79 1.09 -2.88
N SER A 628 34.63 0.73 -3.44
CA SER A 628 33.64 1.73 -3.86
C SER A 628 32.71 2.05 -2.71
N VAL A 629 32.53 3.33 -2.41
CA VAL A 629 31.67 3.80 -1.31
C VAL A 629 30.74 4.90 -1.81
N LYS A 630 29.44 4.74 -1.57
CA LYS A 630 28.43 5.76 -1.81
C LYS A 630 27.84 6.21 -0.47
N ARG A 631 27.91 7.51 -0.19
CA ARG A 631 27.40 8.15 1.03
C ARG A 631 26.32 9.16 0.67
N MET A 632 25.21 9.13 1.39
CA MET A 632 24.18 10.17 1.37
C MET A 632 24.03 10.71 2.79
N TRP A 633 23.98 12.02 2.92
CA TRP A 633 23.82 12.71 4.19
C TRP A 633 22.69 13.75 4.05
N VAL A 634 21.90 13.92 5.10
CA VAL A 634 20.80 14.88 5.13
C VAL A 634 20.59 15.39 6.55
N LEU A 635 20.18 16.66 6.65
CA LEU A 635 19.85 17.34 7.89
C LEU A 635 18.48 17.99 7.79
N TYR A 636 17.63 17.71 8.78
CA TYR A 636 16.31 18.30 8.92
C TYR A 636 16.23 19.16 10.17
N ASP A 637 15.54 20.29 10.11
CA ASP A 637 15.26 21.13 11.27
C ASP A 637 14.19 20.51 12.21
N ALA A 638 13.91 21.21 13.30
CA ALA A 638 12.88 20.87 14.27
C ALA A 638 11.44 20.90 13.71
N GLN A 639 11.22 21.33 12.46
CA GLN A 639 9.93 21.27 11.75
C GLN A 639 9.89 20.17 10.69
N GLY A 640 10.99 19.44 10.49
CA GLY A 640 11.12 18.36 9.50
C GLY A 640 11.39 18.87 8.08
N ILE A 641 11.78 20.13 7.94
CA ILE A 641 12.20 20.75 6.68
C ILE A 641 13.66 20.38 6.44
N GLU A 642 13.98 20.00 5.21
CA GLU A 642 15.36 19.70 4.81
C GLU A 642 16.16 21.00 4.72
N ILE A 643 17.24 21.08 5.50
CA ILE A 643 18.12 22.26 5.57
C ILE A 643 19.34 22.06 4.69
N ALA A 644 19.89 20.85 4.69
CA ALA A 644 21.07 20.52 3.91
C ALA A 644 21.07 19.05 3.50
N ARG A 645 21.68 18.78 2.34
CA ARG A 645 21.88 17.45 1.79
C ARG A 645 23.22 17.41 1.09
N ASP A 646 23.91 16.29 1.26
CA ASP A 646 25.17 16.04 0.59
C ASP A 646 25.25 14.58 0.11
N SER A 647 26.00 14.36 -0.97
CA SER A 647 26.24 13.01 -1.48
C SER A 647 27.66 12.86 -2.00
N LEU A 648 28.24 11.68 -1.76
CA LEU A 648 29.54 11.29 -2.28
C LEU A 648 29.46 9.93 -2.93
N ASN A 649 30.11 9.80 -4.08
CA ASN A 649 30.42 8.53 -4.70
C ASN A 649 31.93 8.51 -4.97
N THR A 650 32.66 7.62 -4.28
CA THR A 650 34.11 7.62 -4.32
C THR A 650 34.68 6.21 -4.40
N ARG A 651 35.92 6.13 -4.90
CA ARG A 651 36.77 4.96 -4.75
C ARG A 651 37.78 5.28 -3.65
N ALA A 652 37.57 4.68 -2.49
CA ALA A 652 38.51 4.74 -1.40
C ALA A 652 39.73 3.87 -1.73
N THR A 653 40.93 4.33 -1.40
CA THR A 653 42.20 3.59 -1.56
C THR A 653 42.86 3.38 -0.20
N GLN A 654 43.47 2.21 0.02
CA GLN A 654 44.30 1.94 1.20
C GLN A 654 45.57 1.20 0.78
N ARG A 655 46.70 1.50 1.44
CA ARG A 655 48.03 1.05 1.02
C ARG A 655 48.24 -0.45 1.10
N GLU A 656 47.56 -1.15 2.00
CA GLU A 656 47.70 -2.59 2.20
C GLU A 656 46.34 -3.21 2.56
N ALA A 657 46.23 -4.53 2.44
CA ALA A 657 45.07 -5.27 2.90
C ALA A 657 44.96 -5.14 4.43
N VAL A 658 43.77 -4.79 4.91
CA VAL A 658 43.53 -4.55 6.34
C VAL A 658 42.55 -5.56 6.89
N ASP A 659 43.04 -6.45 7.75
CA ASP A 659 42.23 -7.42 8.49
C ASP A 659 41.78 -6.89 9.86
N ASP A 660 42.13 -5.64 10.18
CA ASP A 660 41.79 -4.97 11.43
C ASP A 660 40.51 -4.13 11.29
N PRO A 661 39.42 -4.46 12.03
CA PRO A 661 38.18 -3.66 12.01
C PRO A 661 38.35 -2.25 12.58
N GLY A 662 39.42 -1.97 13.34
CA GLY A 662 39.73 -0.64 13.88
C GLY A 662 40.23 0.34 12.83
N VAL A 663 40.64 -0.13 11.65
CA VAL A 663 41.08 0.74 10.56
C VAL A 663 39.88 1.15 9.72
N LEU A 664 39.51 2.41 9.85
CA LEU A 664 38.33 2.99 9.22
C LEU A 664 38.69 3.72 7.92
N TRP A 665 37.84 3.59 6.91
CA TRP A 665 37.66 4.67 5.96
C TRP A 665 36.84 5.76 6.62
N VAL A 666 37.36 6.99 6.64
CA VAL A 666 36.74 8.13 7.30
C VAL A 666 36.42 9.21 6.27
N ASP A 667 35.27 9.84 6.43
CA ASP A 667 34.80 10.96 5.61
C ASP A 667 34.16 12.02 6.50
N GLN A 668 34.09 13.24 5.98
CA GLN A 668 33.56 14.40 6.69
C GLN A 668 32.50 15.10 5.83
N VAL A 669 31.41 15.52 6.48
CA VAL A 669 30.45 16.48 5.94
C VAL A 669 30.50 17.72 6.83
N THR A 670 30.64 18.89 6.22
CA THR A 670 30.62 20.17 6.91
C THR A 670 29.47 21.01 6.37
N THR A 671 28.69 21.60 7.25
CA THR A 671 27.61 22.55 6.90
C THR A 671 27.59 23.70 7.88
N GLU A 672 27.13 24.88 7.44
CA GLU A 672 26.78 25.98 8.34
C GLU A 672 25.26 25.99 8.55
N VAL A 673 24.83 26.07 9.80
CA VAL A 673 23.41 26.06 10.18
C VAL A 673 23.17 27.00 11.35
N LYS A 674 21.92 27.43 11.51
CA LYS A 674 21.54 28.20 12.69
C LYS A 674 21.60 27.32 13.95
N PRO A 675 21.88 27.88 15.14
CA PRO A 675 21.76 27.14 16.39
C PRO A 675 20.34 26.59 16.56
N GLY A 676 20.22 25.37 17.10
CA GLY A 676 18.93 24.70 17.26
C GLY A 676 19.00 23.19 17.27
N HIS A 677 17.84 22.54 17.15
CA HIS A 677 17.71 21.09 17.19
C HIS A 677 17.47 20.54 15.78
N TYR A 678 18.19 19.48 15.43
CA TYR A 678 18.15 18.89 14.11
C TYR A 678 18.03 17.37 14.17
N LEU A 679 17.45 16.78 13.13
CA LEU A 679 17.52 15.35 12.85
C LEU A 679 18.47 15.13 11.69
N MET A 680 19.58 14.44 11.95
CA MET A 680 20.57 14.08 10.94
C MET A 680 20.41 12.61 10.56
N ALA A 681 20.57 12.30 9.27
CA ALA A 681 20.62 10.93 8.79
C ALA A 681 21.70 10.71 7.75
N VAL A 682 22.38 9.56 7.86
CA VAL A 682 23.45 9.14 6.97
C VAL A 682 23.14 7.76 6.44
N ARG A 683 23.25 7.59 5.13
CA ARG A 683 23.22 6.28 4.46
C ARG A 683 24.56 6.05 3.80
N VAL A 684 25.11 4.88 4.03
CA VAL A 684 26.29 4.41 3.33
C VAL A 684 25.95 3.12 2.61
N THR A 685 26.45 2.96 1.39
CA THR A 685 26.30 1.75 0.57
C THR A 685 27.65 1.38 -0.02
N ASP A 686 27.98 0.10 0.01
CA ASP A 686 29.03 -0.51 -0.81
C ASP A 686 28.37 -1.07 -2.09
N PRO A 687 28.50 -0.38 -3.25
CA PRO A 687 27.83 -0.81 -4.47
C PRO A 687 28.32 -2.17 -4.99
N ALA A 688 29.53 -2.61 -4.61
CA ALA A 688 30.12 -3.84 -5.12
C ALA A 688 29.60 -5.10 -4.38
N SER A 689 29.29 -5.00 -3.09
CA SER A 689 28.61 -6.09 -2.34
C SER A 689 27.11 -5.92 -2.23
N GLY A 690 26.60 -4.70 -2.42
CA GLY A 690 25.21 -4.33 -2.14
C GLY A 690 24.93 -4.07 -0.65
N LYS A 691 25.92 -4.21 0.24
CA LYS A 691 25.74 -3.90 1.67
C LYS A 691 25.39 -2.43 1.88
N LEU A 692 24.55 -2.14 2.86
CA LEU A 692 24.23 -0.78 3.24
C LEU A 692 24.00 -0.61 4.74
N GLN A 693 24.06 0.62 5.22
CA GLN A 693 23.63 0.98 6.55
C GLN A 693 23.05 2.40 6.58
N ILE A 694 22.07 2.61 7.46
CA ILE A 694 21.48 3.93 7.72
C ILE A 694 21.60 4.24 9.21
N HIS A 695 22.19 5.38 9.53
CA HIS A 695 22.28 5.91 10.88
C HIS A 695 21.44 7.18 10.99
N ARG A 696 20.73 7.36 12.11
CA ARG A 696 19.94 8.56 12.44
C ARG A 696 20.33 9.04 13.82
N GLN A 697 20.51 10.36 13.96
CA GLN A 697 20.87 10.98 15.23
C GLN A 697 20.18 12.34 15.37
N LEU A 698 19.67 12.62 16.56
CA LEU A 698 19.29 13.98 16.93
C LEU A 698 20.56 14.76 17.29
N VAL A 699 20.69 15.95 16.75
CA VAL A 699 21.86 16.82 16.91
C VAL A 699 21.39 18.15 17.48
N ASP A 700 21.93 18.50 18.64
CA ASP A 700 21.75 19.81 19.26
C ASP A 700 22.92 20.68 18.85
N VAL A 701 22.63 21.81 18.20
CA VAL A 701 23.64 22.73 17.66
C VAL A 701 23.67 23.97 18.53
N GLU A 702 24.80 24.21 19.19
CA GLU A 702 25.01 25.29 20.14
C GLU A 702 25.15 26.66 19.46
N ALA A 703 24.78 27.73 20.18
CA ALA A 703 24.89 29.10 19.71
C ALA A 703 26.18 29.76 20.20
N TYR A 704 27.11 30.05 19.30
CA TYR A 704 28.40 30.69 19.60
C TYR A 704 28.38 32.22 19.51
N ILE A 705 27.25 32.84 19.91
CA ILE A 705 27.02 34.30 19.82
C ILE A 705 27.19 35.04 21.16
N ALA A 706 27.26 34.31 22.27
CA ALA A 706 27.42 34.92 23.58
C ALA A 706 28.82 35.54 23.72
N PRO A 707 28.98 36.73 24.33
CA PRO A 707 30.29 37.36 24.53
C PRO A 707 31.04 36.79 25.76
N THR A 708 30.73 35.56 26.17
CA THR A 708 31.35 34.86 27.30
C THR A 708 32.36 33.85 26.81
N LEU A 709 33.27 33.39 27.68
CA LEU A 709 34.17 32.29 27.37
C LEU A 709 33.37 31.06 26.92
N MET A 710 33.72 30.48 25.77
CA MET A 710 33.08 29.30 25.21
C MET A 710 34.11 28.33 24.66
N VAL A 711 33.72 27.07 24.52
CA VAL A 711 34.55 25.99 23.95
C VAL A 711 33.69 25.21 22.97
N SER A 712 34.24 24.91 21.79
CA SER A 712 33.57 24.07 20.79
C SER A 712 33.33 22.65 21.31
N ASP A 713 32.57 21.84 20.57
CA ASP A 713 32.60 20.40 20.81
C ASP A 713 34.01 19.81 20.62
N LEU A 714 34.25 18.68 21.29
CA LEU A 714 35.54 17.99 21.27
C LEU A 714 35.57 16.97 20.13
N VAL A 715 36.52 17.12 19.20
CA VAL A 715 36.79 16.12 18.17
C VAL A 715 37.76 15.10 18.70
N VAL A 716 37.27 13.87 18.84
CA VAL A 716 38.11 12.71 19.15
C VAL A 716 38.83 12.28 17.87
N ALA A 717 40.16 12.28 17.91
CA ALA A 717 41.01 12.01 16.77
C ALA A 717 41.93 10.81 17.03
N GLY A 718 42.23 10.07 15.96
CA GLY A 718 43.23 8.99 15.98
C GLY A 718 44.66 9.52 15.81
N LYS A 719 44.79 10.70 15.21
CA LYS A 719 46.06 11.39 14.96
C LYS A 719 45.81 12.88 14.72
N ILE A 720 46.71 13.73 15.22
CA ILE A 720 46.78 15.16 14.86
C ILE A 720 48.23 15.48 14.45
N ALA A 721 48.42 16.18 13.34
CA ALA A 721 49.72 16.59 12.83
C ALA A 721 49.72 18.06 12.37
N THR A 722 50.84 18.76 12.54
CA THR A 722 51.07 20.08 11.96
C THR A 722 51.38 19.95 10.48
N MET A 723 50.79 20.80 9.64
CA MET A 723 50.97 20.76 8.19
C MET A 723 52.42 21.05 7.77
N GLU A 724 52.94 20.26 6.82
CA GLU A 724 54.02 20.69 5.95
C GLU A 724 53.40 21.49 4.79
N ALA A 725 54.08 22.56 4.32
CA ALA A 725 53.52 23.50 3.36
C ALA A 725 52.95 22.80 2.10
N ARG A 726 51.63 22.94 1.87
CA ARG A 726 50.82 22.41 0.74
C ARG A 726 50.13 21.03 0.90
N ALA A 727 49.65 20.65 2.09
CA ALA A 727 48.70 19.54 2.16
C ALA A 727 47.30 19.98 1.72
N GLU A 728 46.74 19.35 0.68
CA GLU A 728 45.31 19.39 0.36
C GLU A 728 44.65 18.18 1.04
N GLY A 729 43.66 18.40 1.89
CA GLY A 729 43.06 17.34 2.71
C GLY A 729 41.67 17.72 3.22
N LYS A 730 40.81 16.71 3.43
CA LYS A 730 39.44 16.92 3.93
C LYS A 730 39.34 17.25 5.43
N PHE A 731 40.39 16.96 6.19
CA PHE A 731 40.41 17.07 7.65
C PHE A 731 41.35 18.17 8.16
N ILE A 732 41.32 19.31 7.49
CA ILE A 732 42.18 20.46 7.80
C ILE A 732 41.42 21.43 8.73
N ARG A 733 42.09 21.83 9.80
CA ARG A 733 41.66 22.84 10.77
C ARG A 733 42.84 23.78 11.03
N ASP A 734 42.75 25.00 10.51
CA ASP A 734 43.86 25.95 10.50
C ASP A 734 45.15 25.35 9.90
N ASP A 735 46.22 25.24 10.68
CA ASP A 735 47.51 24.64 10.32
C ASP A 735 47.65 23.17 10.75
N LEU A 736 46.55 22.56 11.20
CA LEU A 736 46.49 21.19 11.70
C LEU A 736 45.72 20.27 10.75
N GLU A 737 46.26 19.07 10.57
CA GLU A 737 45.56 17.92 10.00
C GLU A 737 45.06 17.04 11.14
N VAL A 738 43.74 17.03 11.35
CA VAL A 738 43.07 16.35 12.48
C VAL A 738 42.34 15.14 11.94
N PHE A 739 42.86 13.92 12.10
CA PHE A 739 42.19 12.70 11.62
C PHE A 739 41.14 12.23 12.63
N PRO A 740 39.84 12.50 12.42
CA PRO A 740 38.80 12.15 13.37
C PRO A 740 38.68 10.63 13.48
N LEU A 741 38.29 10.15 14.66
CA LEU A 741 38.08 8.73 14.95
C LEU A 741 36.64 8.50 15.43
N PRO A 742 35.67 8.33 14.50
CA PRO A 742 34.25 8.23 14.84
C PRO A 742 33.86 7.04 15.71
N SER A 743 34.74 6.03 15.86
CA SER A 743 34.52 4.93 16.81
C SER A 743 34.61 5.40 18.28
N HIS A 744 35.39 6.45 18.54
CA HIS A 744 35.87 6.83 19.87
C HIS A 744 36.57 5.66 20.60
N THR A 745 37.01 4.63 19.87
CA THR A 745 37.62 3.42 20.39
C THR A 745 39.11 3.43 20.10
N PHE A 746 39.92 3.24 21.13
CA PHE A 746 41.38 3.28 21.06
C PHE A 746 41.97 1.95 21.50
N ALA A 747 43.01 1.50 20.81
CA ALA A 747 43.78 0.35 21.25
C ALA A 747 44.43 0.62 22.61
N PRO A 748 44.70 -0.40 23.44
CA PRO A 748 45.49 -0.22 24.66
C PRO A 748 46.83 0.48 24.35
N GLU A 749 47.19 1.48 25.16
CA GLU A 749 48.38 2.35 25.00
C GLU A 749 48.36 3.31 23.79
N GLN A 750 47.32 3.30 22.94
CA GLN A 750 47.15 4.31 21.91
C GLN A 750 46.79 5.66 22.56
N PRO A 751 47.51 6.75 22.26
CA PRO A 751 47.14 8.07 22.76
C PRO A 751 45.77 8.51 22.23
N VAL A 752 44.95 9.06 23.12
CA VAL A 752 43.69 9.73 22.79
C VAL A 752 44.01 11.16 22.39
N TYR A 753 43.72 11.52 21.14
CA TYR A 753 43.86 12.90 20.67
C TYR A 753 42.51 13.61 20.74
N LEU A 754 42.52 14.84 21.25
CA LEU A 754 41.36 15.75 21.22
C LEU A 754 41.75 17.04 20.50
N TYR A 755 40.85 17.54 19.66
CA TYR A 755 40.89 18.88 19.07
C TYR A 755 39.62 19.65 19.42
N TYR A 756 39.75 20.93 19.73
CA TYR A 756 38.64 21.85 19.99
C TYR A 756 39.11 23.30 19.87
N GLU A 757 38.18 24.25 19.85
CA GLU A 757 38.46 25.67 19.75
C GLU A 757 37.94 26.39 21.00
N VAL A 758 38.72 27.34 21.52
CA VAL A 758 38.33 28.20 22.63
C VAL A 758 37.96 29.57 22.07
N TYR A 759 36.83 30.13 22.50
CA TYR A 759 36.30 31.40 21.99
C TYR A 759 36.17 32.45 23.09
N ASN A 760 36.26 33.71 22.67
CA ASN A 760 36.05 34.91 23.47
C ASN A 760 37.01 35.02 24.68
N LEU A 761 38.27 34.63 24.48
CA LEU A 761 39.34 34.83 25.46
C LEU A 761 39.63 36.33 25.66
N PHE A 762 39.81 36.75 26.90
CA PHE A 762 40.09 38.14 27.23
C PHE A 762 41.58 38.46 26.99
N ARG A 763 41.82 39.51 26.19
CA ARG A 763 43.15 40.07 25.99
C ARG A 763 43.44 41.11 27.05
N ASP A 764 44.61 40.99 27.68
CA ASP A 764 45.10 42.02 28.60
C ASP A 764 45.52 43.31 27.86
N ASP A 765 45.99 44.31 28.61
CA ASP A 765 46.44 45.60 28.06
C ASP A 765 47.62 45.47 27.06
N THR A 766 48.31 44.32 27.04
CA THR A 766 49.39 44.01 26.10
C THR A 766 48.91 43.24 24.86
N GLY A 767 47.61 42.92 24.80
CA GLY A 767 47.00 42.15 23.74
C GLY A 767 47.19 40.63 23.87
N GLN A 768 47.70 40.14 25.00
CA GLN A 768 47.91 38.70 25.25
C GLN A 768 46.72 38.07 25.95
N THR A 769 46.37 36.86 25.55
CA THR A 769 45.43 35.99 26.26
C THR A 769 46.17 35.13 27.28
N HIS A 770 45.49 34.78 28.37
CA HIS A 770 46.05 33.92 29.41
C HIS A 770 44.94 33.07 30.01
N TYR A 771 45.06 31.75 29.89
CA TYR A 771 44.01 30.84 30.33
C TYR A 771 44.58 29.50 30.81
N ARG A 772 43.78 28.79 31.62
CA ARG A 772 44.07 27.44 32.09
C ARG A 772 43.12 26.44 31.45
N VAL A 773 43.63 25.28 31.05
CA VAL A 773 42.82 24.13 30.65
C VAL A 773 43.03 22.98 31.64
N ASP A 774 41.91 22.46 32.14
CA ASP A 774 41.82 21.34 33.06
C ASP A 774 41.22 20.12 32.33
N TYR A 775 42.01 19.07 32.15
CA TYR A 775 41.60 17.79 31.57
C TYR A 775 41.29 16.79 32.67
N ALA A 776 40.03 16.37 32.81
CA ALA A 776 39.60 15.41 33.83
C ALA A 776 39.18 14.09 33.19
N VAL A 777 39.89 13.00 33.49
CA VAL A 777 39.56 11.65 33.02
C VAL A 777 38.85 10.87 34.11
N ARG A 778 37.57 10.52 33.87
CA ARG A 778 36.67 9.83 34.81
C ARG A 778 36.26 8.46 34.25
N GLY A 779 35.91 7.51 35.13
CA GLY A 779 35.34 6.21 34.72
C GLY A 779 36.19 4.96 35.01
N SER A 780 37.33 5.09 35.71
CA SER A 780 38.07 3.95 36.28
C SER A 780 38.70 4.31 37.62
N LYS A 781 38.59 3.42 38.62
CA LYS A 781 39.28 3.58 39.91
C LYS A 781 40.82 3.57 39.80
N ASN A 782 41.35 3.08 38.67
CA ASN A 782 42.78 3.01 38.37
C ASN A 782 43.13 3.70 37.03
N ALA A 783 42.31 4.64 36.53
CA ALA A 783 42.64 5.35 35.29
C ALA A 783 43.77 6.35 35.53
N GLY A 784 45.01 5.90 35.40
CA GLY A 784 46.15 6.79 35.33
C GLY A 784 46.18 7.46 33.95
N ALA A 785 45.80 8.73 33.87
CA ALA A 785 46.05 9.54 32.68
C ALA A 785 47.47 10.12 32.75
N ARG A 786 48.32 9.82 31.76
CA ARG A 786 49.64 10.43 31.57
C ARG A 786 49.65 11.17 30.24
N LEU A 787 50.05 12.43 30.25
CA LEU A 787 50.01 13.28 29.06
C LEU A 787 51.35 13.21 28.31
N LEU A 788 51.31 12.99 26.98
CA LEU A 788 52.51 12.80 26.16
C LEU A 788 52.87 14.04 25.33
N LYS A 789 51.87 14.84 24.92
CA LYS A 789 52.07 16.06 24.11
C LYS A 789 50.85 16.98 24.22
N GLY A 790 51.07 18.27 24.46
CA GLY A 790 50.04 19.32 24.49
C GLY A 790 50.68 20.69 24.25
N ILE A 791 49.86 21.68 23.93
CA ILE A 791 50.28 23.09 23.84
C ILE A 791 50.23 23.65 25.28
N GLY A 792 51.21 24.44 25.74
CA GLY A 792 51.18 25.10 27.05
C GLY A 792 52.10 24.51 28.13
N THR A 793 52.11 25.15 29.30
CA THR A 793 52.98 24.79 30.44
C THR A 793 52.22 23.91 31.43
N LEU A 794 52.75 22.71 31.70
CA LEU A 794 52.15 21.78 32.66
C LEU A 794 52.21 22.35 34.09
N LEU A 795 51.05 22.54 34.72
CA LEU A 795 50.94 23.03 36.09
C LEU A 795 51.01 21.88 37.11
N GLY A 796 50.45 20.72 36.78
CA GLY A 796 50.44 19.56 37.67
C GLY A 796 49.45 18.49 37.28
N ILE A 797 49.58 17.33 37.94
CA ILE A 797 48.68 16.18 37.86
C ILE A 797 48.15 15.93 39.26
N SER A 798 46.83 15.84 39.41
CA SER A 798 46.17 15.55 40.69
C SER A 798 45.23 14.36 40.57
N GLU A 799 45.34 13.41 41.50
CA GLU A 799 44.33 12.35 41.67
C GLU A 799 43.14 12.90 42.48
N LYS A 800 41.94 12.79 41.92
CA LYS A 800 40.67 13.12 42.58
C LYS A 800 39.87 11.84 42.83
N GLN A 801 38.88 11.90 43.73
CA GLN A 801 38.04 10.74 44.09
C GLN A 801 37.34 10.07 42.89
N GLU A 802 37.11 10.81 41.80
CA GLU A 802 36.41 10.32 40.60
C GLU A 802 37.31 10.16 39.36
N GLY A 803 38.63 10.40 39.45
CA GLY A 803 39.53 10.32 38.31
C GLY A 803 40.83 11.11 38.42
N VAL A 804 41.58 11.22 37.32
CA VAL A 804 42.82 12.02 37.24
C VAL A 804 42.55 13.33 36.53
N GLN A 805 43.06 14.43 37.09
CA GLN A 805 43.02 15.75 36.46
C GLN A 805 44.43 16.22 36.11
N VAL A 806 44.59 16.77 34.91
CA VAL A 806 45.83 17.39 34.42
C VAL A 806 45.55 18.82 33.99
N SER A 807 46.38 19.77 34.42
CA SER A 807 46.15 21.20 34.19
C SER A 807 47.28 21.86 33.42
N TYR A 808 46.95 22.70 32.44
CA TYR A 808 47.91 23.47 31.63
C TYR A 808 47.59 24.96 31.65
N GLU A 809 48.63 25.77 31.67
CA GLU A 809 48.54 27.22 31.47
C GLU A 809 48.97 27.59 30.05
N HIS A 810 48.18 28.40 29.39
CA HIS A 810 48.34 28.80 27.99
C HIS A 810 48.38 30.31 27.87
N ARG A 811 49.22 30.81 26.96
CA ARG A 811 49.29 32.21 26.57
C ARG A 811 49.27 32.31 25.06
N GLY A 812 48.45 33.22 24.53
CA GLY A 812 48.31 33.47 23.11
C GLY A 812 48.07 34.94 22.82
N ASN A 813 47.63 35.23 21.60
CA ASN A 813 47.46 36.60 21.08
C ASN A 813 46.15 36.79 20.31
N THR A 814 45.26 35.79 20.30
CA THR A 814 43.97 35.82 19.60
C THR A 814 42.83 35.55 20.58
N GLU A 815 41.64 36.11 20.33
CA GLU A 815 40.46 35.85 21.18
C GLU A 815 39.85 34.47 20.91
N THR A 816 40.30 33.81 19.85
CA THR A 816 39.92 32.47 19.45
C THR A 816 41.20 31.67 19.20
N GLU A 817 41.31 30.52 19.84
CA GLU A 817 42.51 29.69 19.77
C GLU A 817 42.13 28.22 19.53
N PRO A 818 42.69 27.57 18.48
CA PRO A 818 42.60 26.12 18.31
C PRO A 818 43.50 25.42 19.32
N VAL A 819 42.99 24.38 19.97
CA VAL A 819 43.70 23.64 21.01
C VAL A 819 43.63 22.14 20.71
N TYR A 820 44.77 21.45 20.91
CA TYR A 820 44.82 19.99 20.86
C TYR A 820 45.63 19.41 22.01
N VAL A 821 45.31 18.16 22.36
CA VAL A 821 46.01 17.40 23.41
C VAL A 821 46.12 15.92 23.04
N ALA A 822 47.21 15.27 23.46
CA ALA A 822 47.40 13.83 23.38
C ALA A 822 47.52 13.22 24.79
N LEU A 823 46.51 12.44 25.17
CA LEU A 823 46.37 11.80 26.48
C LEU A 823 46.69 10.30 26.36
N ASN A 824 47.67 9.78 27.10
CA ASN A 824 47.76 8.33 27.31
C ASN A 824 46.87 7.98 28.50
N VAL A 825 45.85 7.16 28.27
CA VAL A 825 44.86 6.82 29.27
C VAL A 825 44.95 5.33 29.59
N ALA A 826 45.45 5.01 30.78
CA ALA A 826 45.56 3.63 31.23
C ALA A 826 44.17 3.11 31.66
N ALA A 827 43.58 2.21 30.87
CA ALA A 827 42.33 1.55 31.24
C ALA A 827 42.28 0.11 30.72
N LYS A 828 41.37 -0.70 31.29
CA LYS A 828 41.19 -2.09 30.85
C LYS A 828 40.49 -2.12 29.49
N PRO A 829 40.77 -3.11 28.62
CA PRO A 829 39.99 -3.30 27.39
C PRO A 829 38.48 -3.45 27.68
N GLY A 830 37.64 -2.82 26.86
CA GLY A 830 36.19 -2.69 27.02
C GLY A 830 35.74 -1.60 28.00
N GLN A 831 36.66 -0.79 28.55
CA GLN A 831 36.32 0.25 29.51
C GLN A 831 35.99 1.58 28.82
N LYS A 832 34.81 2.13 29.14
CA LYS A 832 34.40 3.49 28.74
C LYS A 832 34.83 4.51 29.79
N LEU A 833 35.37 5.62 29.32
CA LEU A 833 35.86 6.74 30.11
C LEU A 833 35.23 8.03 29.60
N THR A 834 35.09 9.00 30.50
CA THR A 834 34.67 10.36 30.16
C THR A 834 35.86 11.29 30.35
N ILE A 835 36.18 12.08 29.34
CA ILE A 835 37.21 13.10 29.37
C ILE A 835 36.50 14.46 29.35
N GLY A 836 36.61 15.20 30.45
CA GLY A 836 36.14 16.58 30.55
C GLY A 836 37.26 17.57 30.29
N VAL A 837 36.96 18.61 29.54
CA VAL A 837 37.83 19.75 29.23
C VAL A 837 37.20 20.98 29.83
N THR A 838 37.83 21.57 30.84
CA THR A 838 37.37 22.81 31.47
C THR A 838 38.37 23.93 31.21
N VAL A 839 37.91 25.04 30.63
CA VAL A 839 38.72 26.22 30.32
C VAL A 839 38.38 27.34 31.30
N THR A 840 39.42 27.95 31.88
CA THR A 840 39.34 29.10 32.80
C THR A 840 40.14 30.25 32.23
N ASP A 841 39.53 31.40 31.97
CA ASP A 841 40.24 32.63 31.61
C ASP A 841 40.93 33.22 32.85
N LEU A 842 42.26 33.32 32.82
CA LEU A 842 43.07 33.81 33.93
C LEU A 842 43.26 35.34 33.88
N ASN A 843 43.06 35.98 32.73
CA ASN A 843 43.06 37.44 32.62
C ASN A 843 41.77 38.06 33.16
N ARG A 844 40.69 37.28 33.24
CA ARG A 844 39.40 37.75 33.78
C ARG A 844 38.86 36.84 34.90
N PRO A 845 39.52 36.81 36.07
CA PRO A 845 39.12 35.97 37.19
C PRO A 845 37.69 36.32 37.66
N GLY A 846 36.84 35.29 37.81
CA GLY A 846 35.43 35.44 38.21
C GLY A 846 34.40 35.24 37.08
N ILE A 847 34.84 35.11 35.82
CA ILE A 847 33.97 34.63 34.73
C ILE A 847 33.72 33.13 34.85
N PRO A 848 32.50 32.63 34.52
CA PRO A 848 32.23 31.20 34.45
C PRO A 848 33.20 30.47 33.52
N THR A 849 33.72 29.34 33.98
CA THR A 849 34.52 28.43 33.15
C THR A 849 33.66 27.79 32.06
N ALA A 850 34.22 27.56 30.88
CA ALA A 850 33.58 26.78 29.83
C ALA A 850 33.98 25.30 29.98
N THR A 851 33.04 24.36 29.88
CA THR A 851 33.34 22.92 30.02
C THR A 851 32.64 22.10 28.95
N LYS A 852 33.36 21.14 28.38
CA LYS A 852 32.85 20.13 27.44
C LYS A 852 33.35 18.75 27.83
N ASP A 853 32.49 17.75 27.71
CA ASP A 853 32.81 16.36 28.03
C ASP A 853 32.69 15.49 26.78
N VAL A 854 33.55 14.48 26.66
CA VAL A 854 33.45 13.45 25.61
C VAL A 854 33.75 12.07 26.17
N TRP A 855 33.11 11.04 25.61
CA TRP A 855 33.41 9.65 25.99
C TRP A 855 34.40 9.02 25.02
N VAL A 856 35.23 8.12 25.55
CA VAL A 856 36.12 7.24 24.78
C VAL A 856 36.06 5.82 25.34
N GLU A 857 36.38 4.83 24.51
CA GLU A 857 36.47 3.43 24.89
C GLU A 857 37.87 2.90 24.61
N ILE A 858 38.47 2.22 25.59
CA ILE A 858 39.75 1.52 25.37
C ILE A 858 39.43 0.07 25.02
N GLY A 859 39.75 -0.38 23.80
CA GLY A 859 39.28 -1.67 23.28
C GLY A 859 39.81 -2.00 21.88
N LYS A 860 39.22 -3.03 21.27
CA LYS A 860 39.47 -3.42 19.86
C LYS A 860 38.21 -3.20 19.04
#